data_AF-A0A2T6D9Q5-F1
#
_entry.id   AF-A0A2T6D9Q5-F1
#
_cell.length_a   1.000
_cell.length_b   1.000
_cell.length_c   1.000
_cell.angle_alpha   90.00
_cell.angle_beta   90.00
_cell.angle_gamma   90.00
#
_symmetry.space_group_name_H-M   'P 1'
#
loop_
_entity.id
_entity.type
_entity.pdbx_description
1 polymer ?
#
loop_
_entity_poly.entity_id
_entity_poly.type
_entity_poly.pdbx_seq_one_letter_code
_entity_poly.pdbx_strand_id
1 'polypeptide(L)'
;MKAPVTLDANEAVASVAYRLSETIAIYPITPSSPMAEWCDEWSSKSQPNLWNAIPQLVQMQSEAGVAGAIHGMLQAGSLSTTFTASQGLLLMIPNLYKIAGELLPFVLHVTARTVAAHALSIFGDHSDVMACRQTGVALLCSNSVQEAQDLALIAHAATLAGKVPFIHFFDGFRTSHEIGKIDELGDDVLRRMIDDEWIAAFRDHGLSPDHPVIRGTAQNPDVFFQARESCNPYYNRLPGVVQALMDRFADLTGREYGLFQYTGHPHADRVIIAMGSGAETAEETALALNQDGERTGVLKIRLFRPFSVPDFLGALPRTVRSIAVLDRTKEPGAIGEPLYQDVITAIAEGRAAGCSPFEVEPVVIGGRYGLSSKEFTPAMVKAVYDELKAERPRRHFTVGINDDITGTSLDYDREFDIEPDDVCRAVFFGLGSDGTVGANKNSIKIIGEKTANYAQGYFVYDSKKSGAMTVSHLRFGPRPIGSHYLIGQANFVGVHQFPFFERFDVLGIAAEGATVLINTPFQPSETWSRLPRLAQEQILEKHLRVYAIDAVKVAAEAGLGNRINTIMQTCFFALSGVIPKDEAIAHIKEAIEHTYSKKGAAIVEKNYAGVDRALAGLVPVQIPANAPLNAPSHALVPEIAPEFIQHVTAPMMAGLGDELPVSAFPPDGTWPTGTAKWEKRNVGLAVPIWNSDICIQCNKCALVCPHACIRPKYYPSSLLESAPDSFQSADFRSRDFKDYKYTLQVAPEDCTGCTLCVQVCPVKDKADPKRKALNMAPHADHVEAGRKNFDFFLTLPNADRSQLKPEVKSSQFAEPLFEFSGACAGCGETPYIKLLTQLYGDRAVIANATGCSSIYGGNLPTTPYTTNSEGRGPAWSNSLFEDNAEYGLGLRFAYEQQNQAARQLLSSLAPQIGDDFVNEILTAPTTGEAAITAQRERIAALRDKLPRIASPAARRLEYLADSLIPRSVWIVGGDGWAYDIGFGGLDHVMSLGLNVNILVLDTEVYSNTGGQQSKATPLGALAKFASNGKNTPKKDLGMIAMSYGSVYVARVAFGAKDSQTLKAFEEAESYPGTSIILAYSHCIAHGYSMNMGLEQQKLAVNTGTWPLYRFDPRRAEAGQPAFQLDCGAPTVPVAEYLKNELRFRSKGTDKARAAAILAAAQADVDRHWDTLQAMAQHPSKPAPTAPAPAAATPAPKPEAAAEAPSAPVAAQPGTPAKPSENAALQTAGS
;
A
#
# COMPACT_ATOMS: atom_id res chain seq x y z
N MET A 1 36.62 14.53 9.21
CA MET A 1 35.15 14.42 9.11
C MET A 1 34.71 15.03 7.79
N LYS A 2 33.78 14.36 7.08
CA LYS A 2 33.16 14.93 5.88
C LYS A 2 32.24 16.10 6.26
N ALA A 3 31.88 16.93 5.28
CA ALA A 3 30.84 17.94 5.49
C ALA A 3 29.49 17.26 5.80
N PRO A 4 28.63 17.85 6.66
CA PRO A 4 27.30 17.33 6.91
C PRO A 4 26.48 17.24 5.62
N VAL A 5 25.60 16.25 5.55
CA VAL A 5 24.73 15.98 4.39
C VAL A 5 23.27 15.93 4.82
N THR A 6 22.35 16.21 3.90
CA THR A 6 20.91 16.21 4.20
C THR A 6 20.19 15.11 3.42
N LEU A 7 19.87 14.01 4.09
CA LEU A 7 19.34 12.79 3.50
C LEU A 7 18.37 12.07 4.46
N ASP A 8 17.66 11.06 3.96
CA ASP A 8 16.80 10.21 4.79
C ASP A 8 17.52 8.95 5.29
N ALA A 9 16.98 8.27 6.30
CA ALA A 9 17.65 7.12 6.90
C ALA A 9 17.80 5.96 5.92
N ASN A 10 16.90 5.82 4.94
CA ASN A 10 17.04 4.82 3.88
C ASN A 10 18.33 5.06 3.06
N GLU A 11 18.59 6.29 2.61
CA GLU A 11 19.83 6.63 1.88
C GLU A 11 21.08 6.43 2.77
N ALA A 12 21.01 6.84 4.03
CA ALA A 12 22.11 6.73 4.99
C ALA A 12 22.53 5.27 5.24
N VAL A 13 21.55 4.41 5.52
CA VAL A 13 21.76 2.98 5.80
C VAL A 13 22.20 2.24 4.56
N ALA A 14 21.56 2.51 3.41
CA ALA A 14 21.98 1.93 2.14
C ALA A 14 23.44 2.24 1.83
N SER A 15 23.91 3.46 2.10
CA SER A 15 25.30 3.87 1.87
C SER A 15 26.30 3.03 2.67
N VAL A 16 26.00 2.73 3.94
CA VAL A 16 26.83 1.84 4.78
C VAL A 16 26.74 0.40 4.27
N ALA A 17 25.53 -0.12 4.08
CA ALA A 17 25.28 -1.49 3.67
C ALA A 17 25.94 -1.82 2.31
N TYR A 18 25.84 -0.91 1.33
CA TYR A 18 26.45 -1.04 0.01
C TYR A 18 27.98 -1.10 0.09
N ARG A 19 28.60 -0.18 0.84
CA ARG A 19 30.06 -0.11 0.97
C ARG A 19 30.65 -1.32 1.69
N LEU A 20 29.88 -2.00 2.54
CA LEU A 20 30.32 -3.16 3.32
C LEU A 20 29.88 -4.52 2.79
N SER A 21 29.20 -4.57 1.63
CA SER A 21 28.71 -5.82 1.03
C SER A 21 29.34 -6.12 -0.32
N GLU A 22 29.41 -7.40 -0.65
CA GLU A 22 29.82 -7.94 -1.96
C GLU A 22 28.60 -8.37 -2.78
N THR A 23 27.58 -8.92 -2.11
CA THR A 23 26.34 -9.40 -2.73
C THR A 23 25.10 -8.90 -1.99
N ILE A 24 24.05 -8.56 -2.73
CA ILE A 24 22.80 -8.03 -2.17
C ILE A 24 21.62 -8.70 -2.89
N ALA A 25 20.82 -9.47 -2.17
CA ALA A 25 19.56 -9.99 -2.69
C ALA A 25 18.40 -9.11 -2.21
N ILE A 26 17.43 -8.80 -3.07
CA ILE A 26 16.39 -7.81 -2.78
C ILE A 26 15.01 -8.22 -3.28
N TYR A 27 13.97 -7.65 -2.64
CA TYR A 27 12.60 -7.63 -3.13
C TYR A 27 11.93 -6.33 -2.63
N PRO A 28 11.10 -5.64 -3.44
CA PRO A 28 10.55 -4.35 -3.03
C PRO A 28 9.36 -4.47 -2.09
N ILE A 29 9.46 -3.84 -0.92
CA ILE A 29 8.35 -3.61 -0.02
C ILE A 29 8.48 -2.24 0.66
N THR A 30 7.43 -1.41 0.60
CA THR A 30 7.36 -0.12 1.30
C THR A 30 7.41 -0.34 2.82
N PRO A 31 8.12 0.48 3.61
CA PRO A 31 8.96 1.62 3.22
C PRO A 31 10.46 1.31 3.00
N SER A 32 10.86 0.03 2.88
CA SER A 32 12.26 -0.38 2.73
C SER A 32 12.82 -0.29 1.30
N SER A 33 11.96 -0.32 0.27
CA SER A 33 12.36 -0.30 -1.15
C SER A 33 13.42 0.76 -1.52
N PRO A 34 13.37 2.01 -1.00
CA PRO A 34 14.38 3.01 -1.34
C PRO A 34 15.83 2.59 -1.04
N MET A 35 16.08 1.77 0.00
CA MET A 35 17.44 1.29 0.28
C MET A 35 17.99 0.43 -0.86
N ALA A 36 17.18 -0.52 -1.34
CA ALA A 36 17.53 -1.37 -2.47
C ALA A 36 17.70 -0.55 -3.76
N GLU A 37 16.87 0.47 -3.95
CA GLU A 37 16.90 1.34 -5.13
C GLU A 37 18.21 2.15 -5.21
N TRP A 38 18.67 2.71 -4.08
CA TRP A 38 19.97 3.38 -4.02
C TRP A 38 21.13 2.44 -4.33
N CYS A 39 21.11 1.22 -3.77
CA CYS A 39 22.13 0.22 -4.04
C CYS A 39 22.17 -0.18 -5.53
N ASP A 40 21.01 -0.36 -6.18
CA ASP A 40 20.92 -0.63 -7.63
C ASP A 40 21.46 0.55 -8.44
N GLU A 41 21.12 1.79 -8.06
CA GLU A 41 21.61 2.98 -8.74
C GLU A 41 23.15 3.08 -8.66
N TRP A 42 23.75 2.89 -7.49
CA TRP A 42 25.21 2.94 -7.32
C TRP A 42 25.91 1.80 -8.07
N SER A 43 25.39 0.57 -8.03
CA SER A 43 25.96 -0.56 -8.78
C SER A 43 25.84 -0.35 -10.29
N SER A 44 24.72 0.18 -10.77
CA SER A 44 24.51 0.49 -12.20
C SER A 44 25.50 1.55 -12.72
N LYS A 45 25.97 2.44 -11.83
CA LYS A 45 27.02 3.44 -12.09
C LYS A 45 28.43 2.91 -11.85
N SER A 46 28.59 1.62 -11.57
CA SER A 46 29.87 0.97 -11.26
C SER A 46 30.60 1.60 -10.07
N GLN A 47 29.85 2.10 -9.08
CA GLN A 47 30.43 2.65 -7.86
C GLN A 47 31.00 1.48 -7.02
N PRO A 48 32.30 1.52 -6.65
CA PRO A 48 32.89 0.45 -5.86
C PRO A 48 32.41 0.46 -4.39
N ASN A 49 32.51 -0.70 -3.74
CA ASN A 49 32.48 -0.84 -2.29
C ASN A 49 33.86 -0.53 -1.66
N LEU A 50 34.00 -0.77 -0.36
CA LEU A 50 35.22 -0.45 0.40
C LEU A 50 36.50 -1.16 -0.10
N TRP A 51 36.34 -2.30 -0.79
CA TRP A 51 37.40 -3.15 -1.32
C TRP A 51 37.54 -3.05 -2.85
N ASN A 52 37.00 -1.99 -3.47
CA ASN A 52 37.05 -1.75 -4.93
C ASN A 52 36.30 -2.79 -5.79
N ALA A 53 35.45 -3.62 -5.20
CA ALA A 53 34.54 -4.48 -5.94
C ALA A 53 33.20 -3.74 -6.20
N ILE A 54 32.50 -4.08 -7.28
CA ILE A 54 31.14 -3.57 -7.52
C ILE A 54 30.18 -4.58 -6.89
N PRO A 55 29.39 -4.20 -5.85
CA PRO A 55 28.38 -5.07 -5.28
C PRO A 55 27.42 -5.62 -6.34
N GLN A 56 27.19 -6.93 -6.29
CA GLN A 56 26.27 -7.60 -7.19
C GLN A 56 24.87 -7.64 -6.57
N LEU A 57 23.88 -7.12 -7.29
CA LEU A 57 22.48 -7.15 -6.88
C LEU A 57 21.70 -8.21 -7.64
N VAL A 58 20.81 -8.90 -6.94
CA VAL A 58 19.83 -9.80 -7.54
C VAL A 58 18.44 -9.57 -6.93
N GLN A 59 17.45 -9.34 -7.79
CA GLN A 59 16.05 -9.32 -7.37
C GLN A 59 15.49 -10.74 -7.41
N MET A 60 14.88 -11.17 -6.31
CA MET A 60 14.21 -12.46 -6.21
C MET A 60 12.71 -12.34 -6.51
N GLN A 61 11.98 -13.46 -6.54
CA GLN A 61 10.54 -13.49 -6.77
C GLN A 61 9.70 -13.09 -5.55
N SER A 62 10.29 -13.16 -4.35
CA SER A 62 9.68 -12.82 -3.07
C SER A 62 10.76 -12.71 -1.99
N GLU A 63 10.43 -12.15 -0.83
CA GLU A 63 11.30 -12.08 0.33
C GLU A 63 11.71 -13.46 0.86
N ALA A 64 10.87 -14.48 0.71
CA ALA A 64 11.26 -15.87 1.01
C ALA A 64 12.42 -16.32 0.10
N GLY A 65 12.36 -15.97 -1.19
CA GLY A 65 13.45 -16.21 -2.14
C GLY A 65 14.71 -15.40 -1.81
N VAL A 66 14.55 -14.14 -1.36
CA VAL A 66 15.67 -13.32 -0.87
C VAL A 66 16.35 -14.00 0.31
N ALA A 67 15.60 -14.45 1.32
CA ALA A 67 16.18 -15.05 2.51
C ALA A 67 16.95 -16.34 2.20
N GLY A 68 16.44 -17.17 1.27
CA GLY A 68 17.16 -18.35 0.79
C GLY A 68 18.41 -18.01 -0.03
N ALA A 69 18.36 -16.99 -0.88
CA ALA A 69 19.52 -16.53 -1.65
C ALA A 69 20.61 -15.98 -0.73
N ILE A 70 20.25 -15.15 0.26
CA ILE A 70 21.16 -14.66 1.29
C ILE A 70 21.78 -15.83 2.06
N HIS A 71 20.98 -16.79 2.50
CA HIS A 71 21.50 -17.97 3.21
C HIS A 71 22.56 -18.70 2.38
N GLY A 72 22.33 -18.89 1.07
CA GLY A 72 23.31 -19.47 0.15
C GLY A 72 24.58 -18.62 -0.02
N MET A 73 24.44 -17.29 -0.18
CA MET A 73 25.58 -16.37 -0.30
C MET A 73 26.46 -16.38 0.96
N LEU A 74 25.83 -16.40 2.14
CA LEU A 74 26.53 -16.47 3.42
C LEU A 74 27.23 -17.80 3.62
N GLN A 75 26.60 -18.90 3.19
CA GLN A 75 27.22 -20.23 3.19
C GLN A 75 28.47 -20.29 2.30
N ALA A 76 28.56 -19.47 1.25
CA ALA A 76 29.75 -19.34 0.40
C ALA A 76 30.81 -18.38 0.97
N GLY A 77 30.59 -17.78 2.15
CA GLY A 77 31.52 -16.82 2.76
C GLY A 77 31.48 -15.41 2.13
N SER A 78 30.39 -15.05 1.43
CA SER A 78 30.22 -13.74 0.78
C SER A 78 29.62 -12.72 1.75
N LEU A 79 30.22 -11.53 1.87
CA LEU A 79 29.65 -10.43 2.66
C LEU A 79 28.33 -9.97 2.03
N SER A 80 27.22 -10.26 2.69
CA SER A 80 25.89 -10.10 2.11
C SER A 80 24.95 -9.30 2.99
N THR A 81 24.02 -8.58 2.38
CA THR A 81 22.96 -7.84 3.08
C THR A 81 21.65 -7.86 2.32
N THR A 82 20.55 -7.48 2.98
CA THR A 82 19.25 -7.25 2.36
C THR A 82 18.42 -6.24 3.15
N PHE A 83 17.28 -5.85 2.57
CA PHE A 83 16.36 -4.82 3.04
C PHE A 83 14.93 -5.36 3.00
N THR A 84 14.16 -5.20 4.09
CA THR A 84 12.76 -5.64 4.12
C THR A 84 11.92 -4.91 5.18
N ALA A 85 10.64 -5.25 5.28
CA ALA A 85 9.69 -4.77 6.30
C ALA A 85 8.46 -5.70 6.38
N SER A 86 7.65 -5.62 7.45
CA SER A 86 6.28 -6.16 7.53
C SER A 86 6.13 -7.59 7.00
N GLN A 87 5.19 -7.84 6.08
CA GLN A 87 4.95 -9.14 5.45
C GLN A 87 6.22 -9.75 4.84
N GLY A 88 7.06 -8.91 4.23
CA GLY A 88 8.33 -9.35 3.67
C GLY A 88 9.26 -9.95 4.73
N LEU A 89 9.32 -9.34 5.91
CA LEU A 89 10.10 -9.88 7.04
C LEU A 89 9.54 -11.23 7.53
N LEU A 90 8.21 -11.37 7.60
CA LEU A 90 7.56 -12.64 7.99
C LEU A 90 7.95 -13.79 7.07
N LEU A 91 8.04 -13.54 5.76
CA LEU A 91 8.47 -14.53 4.77
C LEU A 91 9.94 -14.94 4.91
N MET A 92 10.77 -14.15 5.61
CA MET A 92 12.17 -14.47 5.87
C MET A 92 12.38 -15.34 7.12
N ILE A 93 11.42 -15.37 8.05
CA ILE A 93 11.54 -16.04 9.37
C ILE A 93 12.13 -17.46 9.28
N PRO A 94 11.69 -18.35 8.38
CA PRO A 94 12.23 -19.71 8.30
C PRO A 94 13.75 -19.75 8.06
N ASN A 95 14.27 -18.87 7.21
CA ASN A 95 15.69 -18.78 6.91
C ASN A 95 16.47 -18.02 8.00
N LEU A 96 15.84 -17.08 8.73
CA LEU A 96 16.50 -16.42 9.86
C LEU A 96 16.91 -17.41 10.95
N TYR A 97 16.09 -18.44 11.23
CA TYR A 97 16.48 -19.54 12.12
C TYR A 97 17.70 -20.31 11.62
N LYS A 98 17.80 -20.53 10.31
CA LYS A 98 18.94 -21.25 9.69
C LYS A 98 20.21 -20.41 9.76
N ILE A 99 20.13 -19.14 9.37
CA ILE A 99 21.25 -18.20 9.40
C ILE A 99 21.79 -18.02 10.82
N ALA A 100 20.90 -17.86 11.82
CA ALA A 100 21.29 -17.75 13.23
C ALA A 100 21.82 -19.07 13.82
N GLY A 101 21.18 -20.20 13.49
CA GLY A 101 21.59 -21.53 13.96
C GLY A 101 22.95 -21.98 13.40
N GLU A 102 23.34 -21.45 12.24
CA GLU A 102 24.63 -21.73 11.59
C GLU A 102 25.69 -20.65 11.87
N LEU A 103 25.38 -19.68 12.75
CA LEU A 103 26.27 -18.60 13.20
C LEU A 103 26.92 -17.85 12.03
N LEU A 104 26.09 -17.45 11.06
CA LEU A 104 26.54 -16.75 9.86
C LEU A 104 26.49 -15.22 10.08
N PRO A 105 27.63 -14.50 9.95
CA PRO A 105 27.67 -13.04 9.99
C PRO A 105 26.81 -12.42 8.88
N PHE A 106 25.82 -11.61 9.25
CA PHE A 106 24.85 -11.03 8.34
C PHE A 106 24.10 -9.88 9.01
N VAL A 107 23.83 -8.82 8.26
CA VAL A 107 22.93 -7.74 8.70
C VAL A 107 21.75 -7.61 7.75
N LEU A 108 20.56 -7.78 8.30
CA LEU A 108 19.28 -7.44 7.67
C LEU A 108 18.83 -6.07 8.16
N HIS A 109 18.58 -5.16 7.22
CA HIS A 109 18.10 -3.81 7.52
C HIS A 109 16.59 -3.71 7.36
N VAL A 110 15.89 -3.35 8.43
CA VAL A 110 14.42 -3.33 8.48
C VAL A 110 13.88 -1.94 8.78
N THR A 111 13.02 -1.45 7.89
CA THR A 111 12.16 -0.29 8.22
C THR A 111 10.89 -0.82 8.89
N ALA A 112 10.90 -0.89 10.21
CA ALA A 112 9.87 -1.58 11.00
C ALA A 112 8.47 -1.06 10.65
N ARG A 113 7.57 -1.97 10.24
CA ARG A 113 6.26 -1.67 9.65
C ARG A 113 5.19 -2.62 10.18
N THR A 114 3.99 -2.09 10.37
CA THR A 114 2.79 -2.83 10.75
C THR A 114 2.56 -4.09 9.94
N VAL A 115 2.31 -5.21 10.61
CA VAL A 115 1.81 -6.46 10.02
C VAL A 115 0.31 -6.34 9.74
N ALA A 116 -0.11 -6.75 8.55
CA ALA A 116 -1.51 -6.79 8.14
C ALA A 116 -2.31 -7.78 9.03
N ALA A 117 -3.36 -7.28 9.67
CA ALA A 117 -4.24 -8.04 10.56
C ALA A 117 -5.71 -7.89 10.15
N HIS A 118 -6.44 -6.94 10.76
CA HIS A 118 -7.80 -6.55 10.32
C HIS A 118 -7.76 -5.70 9.04
N ALA A 119 -6.63 -5.04 8.77
CA ALA A 119 -6.37 -4.23 7.60
C ALA A 119 -4.87 -4.22 7.29
N LEU A 120 -4.53 -3.90 6.03
CA LEU A 120 -3.17 -3.58 5.62
C LEU A 120 -2.80 -2.17 6.11
N SER A 121 -1.58 -2.03 6.65
CA SER A 121 -0.95 -0.71 6.79
C SER A 121 0.45 -0.72 6.19
N ILE A 122 0.82 0.39 5.54
CA ILE A 122 2.20 0.62 5.06
C ILE A 122 3.08 1.29 6.12
N PHE A 123 2.48 1.77 7.20
CA PHE A 123 3.10 2.66 8.17
C PHE A 123 3.85 1.91 9.28
N GLY A 124 4.67 2.66 10.03
CA GLY A 124 5.66 2.13 10.96
C GLY A 124 5.12 1.73 12.33
N ASP A 125 5.43 0.51 12.75
CA ASP A 125 5.44 0.04 14.14
C ASP A 125 6.37 -1.19 14.22
N HIS A 126 6.51 -1.83 15.39
CA HIS A 126 7.47 -2.91 15.62
C HIS A 126 6.87 -4.32 15.50
N SER A 127 5.62 -4.47 15.04
CA SER A 127 4.96 -5.78 15.00
C SER A 127 5.70 -6.82 14.17
N ASP A 128 6.38 -6.41 13.10
CA ASP A 128 7.18 -7.26 12.23
C ASP A 128 8.49 -7.72 12.89
N VAL A 129 9.25 -6.81 13.48
CA VAL A 129 10.50 -7.12 14.20
C VAL A 129 10.20 -7.98 15.43
N MET A 130 9.12 -7.70 16.15
CA MET A 130 8.71 -8.48 17.32
C MET A 130 8.28 -9.91 16.96
N ALA A 131 7.82 -10.15 15.74
CA ALA A 131 7.56 -11.50 15.22
C ALA A 131 8.84 -12.29 14.94
N CYS A 132 10.02 -11.66 14.95
CA CYS A 132 11.32 -12.28 14.71
C CYS A 132 12.17 -12.48 15.98
N ARG A 133 11.72 -12.01 17.15
CA ARG A 133 12.52 -11.96 18.40
C ARG A 133 13.04 -13.31 18.89
N GLN A 134 12.41 -14.40 18.46
CA GLN A 134 12.73 -15.78 18.83
C GLN A 134 13.62 -16.51 17.82
N THR A 135 13.93 -15.90 16.67
CA THR A 135 14.67 -16.56 15.58
C THR A 135 16.14 -16.84 15.91
N GLY A 136 16.67 -16.15 16.93
CA GLY A 136 18.09 -16.16 17.29
C GLY A 136 18.89 -15.03 16.64
N VAL A 137 18.29 -14.16 15.83
CA VAL A 137 18.99 -12.95 15.38
C VAL A 137 19.13 -11.94 16.52
N ALA A 138 20.22 -11.18 16.55
CA ALA A 138 20.34 -10.01 17.39
C ALA A 138 19.44 -8.88 16.86
N LEU A 139 18.84 -8.10 17.74
CA LEU A 139 17.93 -6.99 17.40
C LEU A 139 18.53 -5.68 17.88
N LEU A 140 18.93 -4.83 16.95
CA LEU A 140 19.55 -3.52 17.21
C LEU A 140 18.67 -2.40 16.64
N CYS A 141 18.18 -1.52 17.52
CA CYS A 141 17.27 -0.44 17.18
C CYS A 141 17.97 0.92 17.09
N SER A 142 17.61 1.71 16.08
CA SER A 142 18.00 3.10 15.92
C SER A 142 16.82 4.05 16.08
N ASN A 143 17.03 5.15 16.80
CA ASN A 143 15.95 6.07 17.16
C ASN A 143 15.84 7.28 16.21
N SER A 144 16.91 7.63 15.49
CA SER A 144 16.96 8.78 14.57
C SER A 144 17.67 8.47 13.25
N VAL A 145 17.68 9.42 12.31
CA VAL A 145 18.37 9.28 11.01
C VAL A 145 19.88 9.11 11.19
N GLN A 146 20.49 9.86 12.12
CA GLN A 146 21.91 9.74 12.45
C GLN A 146 22.21 8.37 13.08
N GLU A 147 21.40 7.95 14.07
CA GLU A 147 21.59 6.64 14.72
C GLU A 147 21.43 5.50 13.70
N ALA A 148 20.50 5.60 12.75
CA ALA A 148 20.31 4.58 11.72
C ALA A 148 21.59 4.35 10.90
N GLN A 149 22.29 5.42 10.50
CA GLN A 149 23.58 5.29 9.81
C GLN A 149 24.64 4.65 10.71
N ASP A 150 24.74 5.11 11.95
CA ASP A 150 25.83 4.76 12.85
C ASP A 150 25.70 3.31 13.35
N LEU A 151 24.49 2.92 13.76
CA LEU A 151 24.19 1.56 14.21
C LEU A 151 24.15 0.55 13.06
N ALA A 152 23.96 0.99 11.80
CA ALA A 152 24.21 0.12 10.66
C ALA A 152 25.67 -0.32 10.61
N LEU A 153 26.63 0.60 10.77
CA LEU A 153 28.06 0.24 10.80
C LEU A 153 28.40 -0.64 12.00
N ILE A 154 27.89 -0.30 13.19
CA ILE A 154 28.12 -1.09 14.40
C ILE A 154 27.55 -2.51 14.24
N ALA A 155 26.37 -2.67 13.63
CA ALA A 155 25.80 -4.00 13.35
C ALA A 155 26.69 -4.83 12.41
N HIS A 156 27.21 -4.23 11.33
CA HIS A 156 28.12 -4.91 10.39
C HIS A 156 29.43 -5.33 11.05
N ALA A 157 30.01 -4.49 11.92
CA ALA A 157 31.19 -4.86 12.69
C ALA A 157 30.87 -5.96 13.74
N ALA A 158 29.74 -5.82 14.45
CA ALA A 158 29.34 -6.73 15.52
C ALA A 158 28.97 -8.12 15.01
N THR A 159 28.34 -8.22 13.83
CA THR A 159 28.00 -9.53 13.26
C THR A 159 29.23 -10.32 12.86
N LEU A 160 30.27 -9.65 12.34
CA LEU A 160 31.55 -10.27 11.99
C LEU A 160 32.34 -10.71 13.23
N ALA A 161 32.47 -9.84 14.24
CA ALA A 161 33.15 -10.16 15.50
C ALA A 161 32.41 -11.20 16.36
N GLY A 162 31.07 -11.10 16.37
CA GLY A 162 30.16 -11.90 17.19
C GLY A 162 29.77 -13.24 16.57
N LYS A 163 29.81 -13.36 15.23
CA LYS A 163 29.28 -14.47 14.43
C LYS A 163 27.76 -14.71 14.59
N VAL A 164 27.04 -13.70 15.08
CA VAL A 164 25.58 -13.75 15.25
C VAL A 164 24.96 -12.78 14.23
N PRO A 165 23.96 -13.19 13.44
CA PRO A 165 23.29 -12.29 12.51
C PRO A 165 22.47 -11.21 13.23
N PHE A 166 22.37 -10.04 12.63
CA PHE A 166 21.64 -8.89 13.16
C PHE A 166 20.45 -8.53 12.28
N ILE A 167 19.33 -8.18 12.91
CA ILE A 167 18.35 -7.25 12.36
C ILE A 167 18.68 -5.87 12.94
N HIS A 168 19.15 -4.97 12.08
CA HIS A 168 19.21 -3.53 12.38
C HIS A 168 17.91 -2.90 11.91
N PHE A 169 17.15 -2.28 12.82
CA PHE A 169 15.85 -1.72 12.50
C PHE A 169 15.64 -0.30 13.01
N PHE A 170 14.77 0.42 12.31
CA PHE A 170 14.35 1.79 12.60
C PHE A 170 12.94 2.01 12.06
N ASP A 171 12.26 3.02 12.58
CA ASP A 171 10.81 3.14 12.39
C ASP A 171 10.44 3.49 10.93
N GLY A 172 9.56 2.66 10.35
CA GLY A 172 9.01 2.86 9.02
C GLY A 172 8.30 4.22 8.92
N PHE A 173 8.52 4.92 7.80
CA PHE A 173 8.23 6.34 7.58
C PHE A 173 8.89 7.30 8.58
N ARG A 174 8.56 7.21 9.88
CA ARG A 174 8.94 8.17 10.93
C ARG A 174 10.44 8.42 11.03
N THR A 175 11.27 7.40 10.78
CA THR A 175 12.72 7.54 10.65
C THR A 175 13.17 7.27 9.20
N SER A 176 12.65 6.22 8.55
CA SER A 176 13.10 5.82 7.20
C SER A 176 12.94 6.89 6.11
N HIS A 177 11.94 7.76 6.23
CA HIS A 177 11.59 8.81 5.24
C HIS A 177 11.71 10.22 5.80
N GLU A 178 12.10 10.36 7.07
CA GLU A 178 12.46 11.65 7.63
C GLU A 178 13.81 12.07 7.05
N ILE A 179 13.85 13.27 6.48
CA ILE A 179 15.08 13.87 5.98
C ILE A 179 15.70 14.65 7.14
N GLY A 180 16.95 14.36 7.46
CA GLY A 180 17.70 15.04 8.50
C GLY A 180 19.08 15.47 8.01
N LYS A 181 19.62 16.54 8.59
CA LYS A 181 21.05 16.88 8.46
C LYS A 181 21.86 15.97 9.38
N ILE A 182 22.75 15.17 8.80
CA ILE A 182 23.57 14.18 9.52
C ILE A 182 25.06 14.35 9.22
N ASP A 183 25.90 13.84 10.11
CA ASP A 183 27.32 13.67 9.89
C ASP A 183 27.58 12.35 9.14
N GLU A 184 27.94 12.46 7.86
CA GLU A 184 28.17 11.29 7.00
C GLU A 184 29.42 10.50 7.43
N LEU A 185 29.32 9.17 7.45
CA LEU A 185 30.47 8.31 7.69
C LEU A 185 31.44 8.27 6.49
N GLY A 186 32.69 8.63 6.76
CA GLY A 186 33.81 8.46 5.84
C GLY A 186 34.29 7.01 5.75
N ASP A 187 34.88 6.65 4.61
CA ASP A 187 35.40 5.29 4.37
C ASP A 187 36.53 4.92 5.34
N ASP A 188 37.24 5.91 5.89
CA ASP A 188 38.27 5.71 6.92
C ASP A 188 37.68 5.18 8.23
N VAL A 189 36.51 5.68 8.63
CA VAL A 189 35.78 5.18 9.81
C VAL A 189 35.29 3.77 9.55
N LEU A 190 34.72 3.50 8.37
CA LEU A 190 34.27 2.15 7.99
C LEU A 190 35.43 1.15 8.03
N ARG A 191 36.57 1.46 7.39
CA ARG A 191 37.77 0.59 7.43
C ARG A 191 38.30 0.39 8.84
N ARG A 192 38.25 1.41 9.68
CA ARG A 192 38.70 1.31 11.07
C ARG A 192 37.69 0.62 11.98
N MET A 193 36.49 0.31 11.53
CA MET A 193 35.50 -0.47 12.31
C MET A 193 35.47 -1.96 11.91
N ILE A 194 35.85 -2.28 10.68
CA ILE A 194 35.84 -3.65 10.15
C ILE A 194 37.26 -4.23 10.20
N ASP A 195 37.40 -5.40 10.84
CA ASP A 195 38.66 -6.13 10.89
C ASP A 195 38.75 -7.14 9.73
N ASP A 196 39.83 -7.09 8.95
CA ASP A 196 40.07 -8.00 7.83
C ASP A 196 40.26 -9.46 8.31
N GLU A 197 40.70 -9.68 9.55
CA GLU A 197 40.79 -11.03 10.12
C GLU A 197 39.41 -11.66 10.34
N TRP A 198 38.39 -10.86 10.67
CA TRP A 198 37.02 -11.36 10.80
C TRP A 198 36.45 -11.78 9.45
N ILE A 199 36.77 -11.03 8.39
CA ILE A 199 36.37 -11.37 7.01
C ILE A 199 37.07 -12.65 6.55
N ALA A 200 38.38 -12.76 6.80
CA ALA A 200 39.14 -13.98 6.49
C ALA A 200 38.55 -15.20 7.21
N ALA A 201 38.26 -15.09 8.50
CA ALA A 201 37.66 -16.17 9.28
C ALA A 201 36.25 -16.55 8.78
N PHE A 202 35.47 -15.59 8.28
CA PHE A 202 34.17 -15.87 7.68
C PHE A 202 34.30 -16.60 6.34
N ARG A 203 35.24 -16.17 5.49
CA ARG A 203 35.53 -16.82 4.20
C ARG A 203 36.06 -18.24 4.36
N ASP A 204 36.96 -18.47 5.32
CA ASP A 204 37.47 -19.81 5.65
C ASP A 204 36.37 -20.74 6.18
N HIS A 205 35.30 -20.17 6.76
CA HIS A 205 34.11 -20.91 7.17
C HIS A 205 33.13 -21.18 6.00
N GLY A 206 33.37 -20.63 4.80
CA GLY A 206 32.53 -20.86 3.62
C GLY A 206 32.58 -22.30 3.10
N LEU A 207 31.53 -22.74 2.41
CA LEU A 207 31.49 -24.01 1.70
C LEU A 207 32.42 -23.93 0.48
N SER A 208 33.42 -24.82 0.44
CA SER A 208 34.31 -25.00 -0.71
C SER A 208 34.55 -26.49 -0.97
N PRO A 209 34.58 -26.94 -2.24
CA PRO A 209 34.98 -28.30 -2.56
C PRO A 209 36.45 -28.59 -2.20
N ASP A 210 37.29 -27.56 -2.02
CA ASP A 210 38.70 -27.72 -1.65
C ASP A 210 38.89 -28.00 -0.15
N HIS A 211 37.90 -27.66 0.69
CA HIS A 211 37.84 -27.96 2.12
C HIS A 211 36.39 -28.27 2.55
N PRO A 212 35.85 -29.42 2.09
CA PRO A 212 34.42 -29.69 2.18
C PRO A 212 33.96 -29.94 3.62
N VAL A 213 32.79 -29.40 3.96
CA VAL A 213 32.07 -29.65 5.21
C VAL A 213 30.59 -29.93 4.92
N ILE A 214 29.89 -30.52 5.89
CA ILE A 214 28.44 -30.79 5.80
C ILE A 214 27.72 -29.88 6.81
N ARG A 215 26.62 -29.25 6.38
CA ARG A 215 25.76 -28.39 7.20
C ARG A 215 24.29 -28.69 6.94
N GLY A 216 23.42 -28.32 7.88
CA GLY A 216 21.98 -28.56 7.77
C GLY A 216 21.58 -30.03 7.85
N THR A 217 22.31 -30.83 8.65
CA THR A 217 22.00 -32.25 8.88
C THR A 217 20.64 -32.45 9.53
N ALA A 218 20.01 -33.60 9.30
CA ALA A 218 18.91 -34.08 10.13
C ALA A 218 19.48 -34.71 11.41
N GLN A 219 18.92 -34.37 12.57
CA GLN A 219 19.37 -34.85 13.88
C GLN A 219 18.22 -35.48 14.66
N ASN A 220 18.52 -36.56 15.38
CA ASN A 220 17.58 -37.22 16.26
C ASN A 220 17.53 -36.52 17.65
N PRO A 221 16.55 -36.88 18.51
CA PRO A 221 16.42 -36.29 19.84
C PRO A 221 17.62 -36.55 20.78
N ASP A 222 18.46 -37.54 20.47
CA ASP A 222 19.63 -37.92 21.27
C ASP A 222 20.77 -36.88 21.23
N VAL A 223 20.84 -36.03 20.20
CA VAL A 223 21.89 -35.01 20.04
C VAL A 223 21.39 -33.61 19.73
N PHE A 224 20.15 -33.44 19.23
CA PHE A 224 19.65 -32.14 18.77
C PHE A 224 19.68 -31.08 19.89
N PHE A 225 19.25 -31.44 21.10
CA PHE A 225 19.19 -30.47 22.20
C PHE A 225 20.60 -29.99 22.60
N GLN A 226 21.54 -30.91 22.76
CA GLN A 226 22.94 -30.59 23.08
C GLN A 226 23.57 -29.73 21.98
N ALA A 227 23.33 -30.06 20.71
CA ALA A 227 23.81 -29.28 19.58
C ALA A 227 23.20 -27.87 19.57
N ARG A 228 21.92 -27.72 19.89
CA ARG A 228 21.24 -26.41 19.90
C ARG A 228 21.79 -25.47 20.98
N GLU A 229 22.12 -26.00 22.16
CA GLU A 229 22.70 -25.25 23.28
C GLU A 229 24.18 -24.88 23.06
N SER A 230 24.86 -25.53 22.11
CA SER A 230 26.28 -25.27 21.84
C SER A 230 26.57 -23.84 21.35
N CYS A 231 25.56 -23.11 20.87
CA CYS A 231 25.71 -21.71 20.45
C CYS A 231 25.76 -20.72 21.61
N ASN A 232 25.39 -21.10 22.83
CA ASN A 232 25.24 -20.18 23.97
C ASN A 232 26.46 -19.26 24.22
N PRO A 233 27.73 -19.72 24.11
CA PRO A 233 28.88 -18.83 24.29
C PRO A 233 28.91 -17.64 23.33
N TYR A 234 28.37 -17.79 22.12
CA TYR A 234 28.31 -16.71 21.12
C TYR A 234 27.29 -15.63 21.52
N TYR A 235 26.14 -16.04 22.06
CA TYR A 235 25.10 -15.11 22.50
C TYR A 235 25.46 -14.44 23.83
N ASN A 236 26.03 -15.20 24.78
CA ASN A 236 26.43 -14.67 26.09
C ASN A 236 27.50 -13.57 25.99
N ARG A 237 28.44 -13.70 25.03
CA ARG A 237 29.50 -12.69 24.82
C ARG A 237 29.07 -11.49 23.97
N LEU A 238 27.97 -11.62 23.22
CA LEU A 238 27.60 -10.64 22.19
C LEU A 238 27.33 -9.23 22.75
N PRO A 239 26.63 -9.03 23.89
CA PRO A 239 26.45 -7.70 24.47
C PRO A 239 27.76 -6.95 24.68
N GLY A 240 28.77 -7.61 25.26
CA GLY A 240 30.09 -7.00 25.48
C GLY A 240 30.83 -6.69 24.17
N VAL A 241 30.67 -7.52 23.13
CA VAL A 241 31.21 -7.23 21.79
C VAL A 241 30.56 -5.98 21.20
N VAL A 242 29.24 -5.85 21.29
CA VAL A 242 28.51 -4.69 20.78
C VAL A 242 28.91 -3.42 21.53
N GLN A 243 29.00 -3.46 22.86
CA GLN A 243 29.42 -2.30 23.65
C GLN A 243 30.85 -1.86 23.29
N ALA A 244 31.80 -2.79 23.21
CA ALA A 244 33.18 -2.46 22.83
C ALA A 244 33.27 -1.82 21.42
N LEU A 245 32.39 -2.21 20.50
CA LEU A 245 32.31 -1.59 19.17
C LEU A 245 31.61 -0.23 19.19
N MET A 246 30.63 -0.01 20.07
CA MET A 246 30.07 1.32 20.33
C MET A 246 31.14 2.26 20.90
N ASP A 247 31.96 1.80 21.83
CA ASP A 247 33.06 2.57 22.41
C ASP A 247 34.13 2.90 21.34
N ARG A 248 34.51 1.91 20.53
CA ARG A 248 35.42 2.12 19.39
C ARG A 248 34.83 3.12 18.39
N PHE A 249 33.52 3.07 18.14
CA PHE A 249 32.87 4.03 17.25
C PHE A 249 32.92 5.45 17.83
N ALA A 250 32.73 5.60 19.14
CA ALA A 250 32.87 6.88 19.84
C ALA A 250 34.30 7.43 19.72
N ASP A 251 35.33 6.60 19.88
CA ASP A 251 36.73 7.02 19.69
C ASP A 251 37.02 7.55 18.27
N LEU A 252 36.29 7.05 17.27
CA LEU A 252 36.46 7.43 15.87
C LEU A 252 35.68 8.67 15.47
N THR A 253 34.51 8.88 16.09
CA THR A 253 33.50 9.83 15.60
C THR A 253 33.08 10.89 16.61
N GLY A 254 33.38 10.67 17.90
CA GLY A 254 32.91 11.47 19.03
C GLY A 254 31.47 11.18 19.45
N ARG A 255 30.77 10.22 18.82
CA ARG A 255 29.38 9.89 19.12
C ARG A 255 29.29 8.61 19.96
N GLU A 256 28.79 8.75 21.17
CA GLU A 256 28.73 7.68 22.17
C GLU A 256 27.39 6.94 22.15
N TYR A 257 27.45 5.62 22.23
CA TYR A 257 26.28 4.74 22.34
C TYR A 257 26.48 3.72 23.46
N GLY A 258 25.38 3.30 24.07
CA GLY A 258 25.35 2.16 24.99
C GLY A 258 24.25 1.18 24.61
N LEU A 259 24.34 -0.07 25.06
CA LEU A 259 23.30 -1.08 24.81
C LEU A 259 21.91 -0.60 25.27
N PHE A 260 21.94 0.03 26.45
CA PHE A 260 20.85 0.77 27.09
C PHE A 260 21.45 2.11 27.48
N GLN A 261 20.87 3.23 27.05
CA GLN A 261 21.36 4.54 27.49
C GLN A 261 20.24 5.38 28.08
N TYR A 262 20.55 5.91 29.25
CA TYR A 262 19.69 6.75 30.07
C TYR A 262 19.95 8.23 29.78
N THR A 263 18.88 8.99 29.61
CA THR A 263 18.91 10.45 29.60
C THR A 263 17.86 10.99 30.56
N GLY A 264 18.16 12.07 31.27
CA GLY A 264 17.20 12.76 32.13
C GLY A 264 17.82 13.18 33.46
N HIS A 265 16.97 13.39 34.47
CA HIS A 265 17.43 13.82 35.78
C HIS A 265 18.30 12.74 36.45
N PRO A 266 19.51 13.02 36.98
CA PRO A 266 20.38 12.01 37.58
C PRO A 266 19.77 11.25 38.77
N HIS A 267 18.80 11.87 39.43
CA HIS A 267 17.99 11.30 40.51
C HIS A 267 16.51 11.17 40.12
N ALA A 268 16.23 10.70 38.91
CA ALA A 268 14.85 10.50 38.46
C ALA A 268 14.10 9.52 39.36
N ASP A 269 12.82 9.81 39.62
CA ASP A 269 11.90 8.90 40.31
C ASP A 269 10.91 8.24 39.34
N ARG A 270 10.71 8.82 38.15
CA ARG A 270 9.84 8.31 37.08
C ARG A 270 10.62 8.15 35.78
N VAL A 271 10.59 6.97 35.19
CA VAL A 271 11.32 6.67 33.95
C VAL A 271 10.41 6.06 32.88
N ILE A 272 10.57 6.52 31.64
CA ILE A 272 10.00 5.86 30.46
C ILE A 272 11.07 4.96 29.83
N ILE A 273 10.71 3.74 29.47
CA ILE A 273 11.57 2.82 28.72
C ILE A 273 10.94 2.62 27.35
N ALA A 274 11.67 2.95 26.29
CA ALA A 274 11.17 2.91 24.94
C ALA A 274 12.28 2.56 23.93
N MET A 275 11.85 2.23 22.72
CA MET A 275 12.68 1.86 21.59
C MET A 275 12.16 2.53 20.33
N GLY A 276 13.05 2.89 19.39
CA GLY A 276 12.72 3.58 18.16
C GLY A 276 12.49 5.08 18.37
N SER A 277 11.89 5.73 17.38
CA SER A 277 11.80 7.20 17.31
C SER A 277 10.99 7.81 18.44
N GLY A 278 10.07 7.06 19.06
CA GLY A 278 9.33 7.52 20.23
C GLY A 278 10.23 7.80 21.44
N ALA A 279 11.40 7.16 21.52
CA ALA A 279 12.35 7.38 22.60
C ALA A 279 13.04 8.76 22.51
N GLU A 280 13.19 9.32 21.31
CA GLU A 280 13.69 10.70 21.11
C GLU A 280 12.65 11.73 21.56
N THR A 281 11.38 11.57 21.16
CA THR A 281 10.29 12.45 21.64
C THR A 281 10.18 12.39 23.17
N ALA A 282 10.34 11.20 23.74
CA ALA A 282 10.31 11.02 25.19
C ALA A 282 11.47 11.76 25.87
N GLU A 283 12.68 11.69 25.31
CA GLU A 283 13.85 12.40 25.83
C GLU A 283 13.65 13.92 25.78
N GLU A 284 13.22 14.45 24.64
CA GLU A 284 12.96 15.89 24.47
C GLU A 284 11.95 16.40 25.51
N THR A 285 10.88 15.63 25.74
CA THR A 285 9.86 15.94 26.75
C THR A 285 10.40 15.84 28.17
N ALA A 286 11.14 14.79 28.51
CA ALA A 286 11.71 14.62 29.84
C ALA A 286 12.68 15.77 30.19
N LEU A 287 13.51 16.18 29.24
CA LEU A 287 14.42 17.31 29.40
C LEU A 287 13.66 18.63 29.60
N ALA A 288 12.57 18.85 28.87
CA ALA A 288 11.70 20.01 29.08
C ALA A 288 11.06 20.02 30.48
N LEU A 289 10.44 18.90 30.89
CA LEU A 289 9.81 18.78 32.21
C LEU A 289 10.82 18.94 33.36
N ASN A 290 12.06 18.50 33.17
CA ASN A 290 13.12 18.66 34.17
C ASN A 290 13.56 20.13 34.34
N GLN A 291 13.40 20.99 33.32
CA GLN A 291 13.61 22.44 33.46
C GLN A 291 12.55 23.07 34.38
N ASP A 292 11.35 22.47 34.42
CA ASP A 292 10.26 22.84 35.33
C ASP A 292 10.34 22.16 36.71
N GLY A 293 11.45 21.47 37.00
CA GLY A 293 11.74 20.87 38.31
C GLY A 293 11.21 19.45 38.50
N GLU A 294 10.69 18.80 37.45
CA GLU A 294 10.36 17.38 37.52
C GLU A 294 11.63 16.52 37.58
N ARG A 295 11.48 15.27 38.05
CA ARG A 295 12.57 14.28 38.14
C ARG A 295 12.29 13.10 37.21
N THR A 296 12.29 13.39 35.92
CA THR A 296 11.94 12.43 34.87
C THR A 296 13.17 12.00 34.08
N GLY A 297 13.13 10.78 33.55
CA GLY A 297 14.14 10.27 32.63
C GLY A 297 13.60 9.26 31.65
N VAL A 298 14.43 8.90 30.68
CA VAL A 298 14.15 7.96 29.60
C VAL A 298 15.31 6.99 29.50
N LEU A 299 15.01 5.69 29.38
CA LEU A 299 15.96 4.67 29.00
C LEU A 299 15.66 4.23 27.56
N LYS A 300 16.60 4.53 26.67
CA LYS A 300 16.53 4.15 25.26
C LYS A 300 17.15 2.76 25.08
N ILE A 301 16.38 1.82 24.56
CA ILE A 301 16.83 0.46 24.25
C ILE A 301 17.43 0.44 22.84
N ARG A 302 18.71 0.10 22.72
CA ARG A 302 19.37 -0.10 21.41
C ARG A 302 19.52 -1.58 21.11
N LEU A 303 20.23 -2.33 21.97
CA LEU A 303 20.34 -3.78 21.82
C LEU A 303 19.18 -4.46 22.56
N PHE A 304 18.10 -4.76 21.83
CA PHE A 304 16.94 -5.47 22.38
C PHE A 304 17.18 -6.98 22.50
N ARG A 305 17.97 -7.56 21.57
CA ARG A 305 18.40 -8.96 21.65
C ARG A 305 19.87 -9.09 21.27
N PRO A 306 20.66 -9.87 22.03
CA PRO A 306 20.37 -10.45 23.35
C PRO A 306 20.14 -9.36 24.40
N PHE A 307 19.18 -9.57 25.31
CA PHE A 307 18.86 -8.61 26.36
C PHE A 307 19.80 -8.83 27.56
N SER A 308 20.75 -7.92 27.78
CA SER A 308 21.70 -8.03 28.90
C SER A 308 21.10 -7.46 30.19
N VAL A 309 20.63 -8.32 31.08
CA VAL A 309 20.03 -7.92 32.38
C VAL A 309 20.99 -7.06 33.23
N PRO A 310 22.28 -7.40 33.39
CA PRO A 310 23.19 -6.58 34.19
C PRO A 310 23.38 -5.16 33.62
N ASP A 311 23.57 -5.03 32.30
CA ASP A 311 23.77 -3.74 31.65
C ASP A 311 22.48 -2.90 31.67
N PHE A 312 21.31 -3.55 31.51
CA PHE A 312 20.01 -2.90 31.61
C PHE A 312 19.78 -2.29 33.00
N LEU A 313 19.97 -3.09 34.05
CA LEU A 313 19.80 -2.62 35.42
C LEU A 313 20.84 -1.55 35.77
N GLY A 314 22.09 -1.73 35.34
CA GLY A 314 23.18 -0.78 35.58
C GLY A 314 22.96 0.60 34.96
N ALA A 315 22.16 0.69 33.88
CA ALA A 315 21.85 1.94 33.21
C ALA A 315 20.78 2.80 33.93
N LEU A 316 20.02 2.23 34.87
CA LEU A 316 18.92 2.94 35.54
C LEU A 316 19.38 3.62 36.84
N PRO A 317 18.91 4.85 37.15
CA PRO A 317 19.16 5.48 38.44
C PRO A 317 18.59 4.66 39.60
N ARG A 318 19.31 4.62 40.73
CA ARG A 318 18.87 3.91 41.94
C ARG A 318 17.59 4.48 42.57
N THR A 319 17.31 5.75 42.27
CA THR A 319 16.18 6.51 42.81
C THR A 319 14.85 6.25 42.10
N VAL A 320 14.86 5.46 41.03
CA VAL A 320 13.65 5.16 40.25
C VAL A 320 12.62 4.45 41.13
N ARG A 321 11.38 4.93 41.08
CA ARG A 321 10.23 4.42 41.83
C ARG A 321 9.09 3.94 40.95
N SER A 322 8.98 4.48 39.74
CA SER A 322 7.99 4.03 38.77
C SER A 322 8.52 4.09 37.34
N ILE A 323 8.13 3.08 36.56
CA ILE A 323 8.59 2.83 35.20
C ILE A 323 7.37 2.63 34.29
N ALA A 324 7.32 3.34 33.17
CA ALA A 324 6.41 3.03 32.07
C ALA A 324 7.21 2.42 30.92
N VAL A 325 6.85 1.22 30.50
CA VAL A 325 7.46 0.56 29.33
C VAL A 325 6.53 0.75 28.14
N LEU A 326 7.05 1.36 27.07
CA LEU A 326 6.29 1.69 25.88
C LEU A 326 6.64 0.75 24.72
N ASP A 327 5.65 -0.05 24.33
CA ASP A 327 5.74 -0.98 23.22
C ASP A 327 5.03 -0.43 21.98
N ARG A 328 5.74 -0.39 20.86
CA ARG A 328 5.18 0.01 19.56
C ARG A 328 4.62 -1.21 18.81
N THR A 329 3.86 -2.06 19.50
CA THR A 329 3.25 -3.28 18.93
C THR A 329 1.99 -3.66 19.72
N LYS A 330 1.25 -4.65 19.24
CA LYS A 330 0.14 -5.27 19.98
C LYS A 330 0.19 -6.78 19.79
N GLU A 331 0.21 -7.53 20.88
CA GLU A 331 0.05 -8.99 20.89
C GLU A 331 -1.32 -9.36 21.51
N PRO A 332 -2.39 -9.51 20.69
CA PRO A 332 -3.73 -9.79 21.22
C PRO A 332 -3.75 -11.07 22.09
N GLY A 333 -4.19 -10.95 23.35
CA GLY A 333 -4.28 -12.07 24.29
C GLY A 333 -3.00 -12.36 25.08
N ALA A 334 -1.89 -11.67 24.82
CA ALA A 334 -0.69 -11.77 25.63
C ALA A 334 -0.89 -11.09 27.00
N ILE A 335 -0.09 -11.51 28.00
CA ILE A 335 -0.10 -10.93 29.36
C ILE A 335 0.40 -9.47 29.33
N GLY A 336 1.23 -9.12 28.36
CA GLY A 336 1.66 -7.77 28.03
C GLY A 336 2.49 -7.78 26.75
N GLU A 337 2.99 -6.64 26.32
CA GLU A 337 3.81 -6.55 25.11
C GLU A 337 5.28 -6.98 25.36
N PRO A 338 6.07 -7.27 24.29
CA PRO A 338 7.39 -7.90 24.43
C PRO A 338 8.38 -7.15 25.32
N LEU A 339 8.55 -5.84 25.12
CA LEU A 339 9.53 -5.07 25.90
C LEU A 339 9.07 -4.96 27.36
N TYR A 340 7.78 -4.74 27.60
CA TYR A 340 7.21 -4.78 28.95
C TYR A 340 7.50 -6.10 29.67
N GLN A 341 7.28 -7.24 29.01
CA GLN A 341 7.56 -8.56 29.61
C GLN A 341 9.05 -8.76 29.92
N ASP A 342 9.95 -8.33 29.03
CA ASP A 342 11.39 -8.42 29.26
C ASP A 342 11.84 -7.56 30.44
N VAL A 343 11.31 -6.34 30.57
CA VAL A 343 11.62 -5.44 31.69
C VAL A 343 11.13 -6.02 33.02
N ILE A 344 9.90 -6.54 33.08
CA ILE A 344 9.37 -7.21 34.28
C ILE A 344 10.26 -8.38 34.68
N THR A 345 10.66 -9.20 33.70
CA THR A 345 11.51 -10.37 33.93
C THR A 345 12.90 -9.96 34.41
N ALA A 346 13.53 -8.98 33.76
CA ALA A 346 14.86 -8.49 34.12
C ALA A 346 14.92 -7.91 35.54
N ILE A 347 13.91 -7.15 35.96
CA ILE A 347 13.81 -6.62 37.32
C ILE A 347 13.63 -7.76 38.33
N ALA A 348 12.73 -8.71 38.04
CA ALA A 348 12.49 -9.85 38.92
C ALA A 348 13.73 -10.75 39.09
N GLU A 349 14.43 -11.05 37.99
CA GLU A 349 15.68 -11.81 38.02
C GLU A 349 16.79 -11.05 38.72
N GLY A 350 16.95 -9.75 38.46
CA GLY A 350 17.92 -8.90 39.13
C GLY A 350 17.71 -8.85 40.63
N ARG A 351 16.46 -8.77 41.07
CA ARG A 351 16.09 -8.88 42.48
C ARG A 351 16.44 -10.25 43.07
N ALA A 352 16.08 -11.33 42.39
CA ALA A 352 16.37 -12.69 42.85
C ALA A 352 17.88 -12.96 42.96
N ALA A 353 18.68 -12.37 42.06
CA ALA A 353 20.13 -12.45 42.04
C ALA A 353 20.82 -11.47 43.03
N GLY A 354 20.06 -10.59 43.70
CA GLY A 354 20.62 -9.59 44.62
C GLY A 354 21.39 -8.46 43.94
N CYS A 355 21.19 -8.26 42.63
CA CYS A 355 21.83 -7.20 41.83
C CYS A 355 20.86 -6.08 41.41
N SER A 356 19.66 -6.03 41.98
CA SER A 356 18.72 -4.92 41.78
C SER A 356 19.35 -3.59 42.22
N PRO A 357 19.38 -2.56 41.35
CA PRO A 357 19.99 -1.27 41.65
C PRO A 357 19.07 -0.35 42.45
N PHE A 358 17.77 -0.69 42.56
CA PHE A 358 16.76 0.21 43.08
C PHE A 358 16.73 0.24 44.61
N GLU A 359 16.59 1.44 45.17
CA GLU A 359 16.38 1.61 46.62
C GLU A 359 15.01 1.06 47.07
N VAL A 360 14.02 1.17 46.19
CA VAL A 360 12.66 0.65 46.35
C VAL A 360 12.27 -0.02 45.05
N GLU A 361 11.66 -1.21 45.13
CA GLU A 361 11.18 -1.91 43.94
C GLU A 361 10.22 -1.01 43.14
N PRO A 362 10.52 -0.70 41.87
CA PRO A 362 9.72 0.23 41.10
C PRO A 362 8.37 -0.38 40.70
N VAL A 363 7.33 0.46 40.64
CA VAL A 363 6.06 0.10 40.00
C VAL A 363 6.25 0.14 38.48
N VAL A 364 5.98 -0.97 37.79
CA VAL A 364 6.13 -1.05 36.34
C VAL A 364 4.76 -1.18 35.67
N ILE A 365 4.48 -0.27 34.72
CA ILE A 365 3.28 -0.30 33.87
C ILE A 365 3.68 -0.46 32.40
N GLY A 366 2.79 -1.04 31.60
CA GLY A 366 2.97 -1.24 30.16
C GLY A 366 2.02 -0.36 29.35
N GLY A 367 2.54 0.32 28.33
CA GLY A 367 1.78 1.17 27.44
C GLY A 367 2.00 0.81 25.97
N ARG A 368 0.95 0.89 25.17
CA ARG A 368 1.06 0.83 23.71
C ARG A 368 0.94 2.22 23.10
N TYR A 369 1.76 2.47 22.08
CA TYR A 369 1.76 3.74 21.36
C TYR A 369 2.10 3.53 19.88
N GLY A 370 1.83 4.54 19.06
CA GLY A 370 2.48 4.68 17.74
C GLY A 370 2.22 3.58 16.71
N LEU A 371 1.21 2.72 16.89
CA LEU A 371 0.86 1.67 15.94
C LEU A 371 0.51 2.27 14.58
N SER A 372 1.02 1.69 13.49
CA SER A 372 0.79 2.19 12.14
C SER A 372 1.08 3.69 11.98
N SER A 373 2.22 4.15 12.51
CA SER A 373 2.63 5.56 12.56
C SER A 373 1.60 6.51 13.16
N LYS A 374 0.75 6.03 14.09
CA LYS A 374 -0.02 6.94 14.96
C LYS A 374 0.96 7.93 15.60
N GLU A 375 0.55 9.19 15.69
CA GLU A 375 1.40 10.22 16.28
C GLU A 375 1.76 9.90 17.73
N PHE A 376 2.94 10.36 18.13
CA PHE A 376 3.43 10.27 19.49
C PHE A 376 4.13 11.59 19.83
N THR A 377 3.37 12.49 20.44
CA THR A 377 3.78 13.88 20.69
C THR A 377 4.26 14.08 22.12
N PRO A 378 4.91 15.22 22.43
CA PRO A 378 5.29 15.57 23.80
C PRO A 378 4.12 15.57 24.79
N ALA A 379 2.94 16.01 24.36
CA ALA A 379 1.72 15.95 25.17
C ALA A 379 1.37 14.52 25.60
N MET A 380 1.50 13.56 24.67
CA MET A 380 1.26 12.15 24.95
C MET A 380 2.31 11.57 25.90
N VAL A 381 3.59 11.93 25.73
CA VAL A 381 4.66 11.53 26.65
C VAL A 381 4.39 12.09 28.06
N LYS A 382 4.00 13.36 28.16
CA LYS A 382 3.66 13.99 29.44
C LYS A 382 2.53 13.24 30.14
N ALA A 383 1.49 12.83 29.42
CA ALA A 383 0.41 12.02 29.99
C ALA A 383 0.89 10.67 30.54
N VAL A 384 1.88 10.04 29.91
CA VAL A 384 2.53 8.83 30.46
C VAL A 384 3.26 9.13 31.77
N TYR A 385 4.00 10.24 31.84
CA TYR A 385 4.64 10.66 33.09
C TYR A 385 3.62 11.00 34.18
N ASP A 386 2.53 11.67 33.83
CA ASP A 386 1.46 12.01 34.77
C ASP A 386 0.75 10.76 35.29
N GLU A 387 0.54 9.74 34.45
CA GLU A 387 0.04 8.43 34.88
C GLU A 387 0.99 7.77 35.89
N LEU A 388 2.31 7.87 35.70
CA LEU A 388 3.31 7.39 36.67
C LEU A 388 3.30 8.15 38.01
N LYS A 389 2.67 9.33 38.09
CA LYS A 389 2.45 10.08 39.34
C LYS A 389 1.20 9.62 40.09
N ALA A 390 0.27 8.94 39.42
CA ALA A 390 -0.97 8.52 40.03
C ALA A 390 -0.72 7.54 41.18
N GLU A 391 -1.53 7.61 42.23
CA GLU A 391 -1.44 6.68 43.37
C GLU A 391 -1.68 5.22 42.93
N ARG A 392 -2.50 5.03 41.89
CA ARG A 392 -2.86 3.73 41.32
C ARG A 392 -2.80 3.80 39.79
N PRO A 393 -1.59 3.72 39.19
CA PRO A 393 -1.45 3.80 37.76
C PRO A 393 -2.09 2.60 37.06
N ARG A 394 -2.65 2.82 35.88
CA ARG A 394 -3.16 1.82 34.95
C ARG A 394 -2.02 0.92 34.52
N ARG A 395 -2.16 -0.38 34.76
CA ARG A 395 -1.12 -1.37 34.44
C ARG A 395 -0.91 -1.54 32.94
N HIS A 396 -1.98 -1.46 32.16
CA HIS A 396 -1.97 -1.61 30.71
C HIS A 396 -2.77 -0.46 30.10
N PHE A 397 -2.11 0.39 29.34
CA PHE A 397 -2.76 1.56 28.74
C PHE A 397 -2.45 1.70 27.24
N THR A 398 -3.16 2.61 26.59
CA THR A 398 -2.87 3.10 25.24
C THR A 398 -2.72 4.62 25.29
N VAL A 399 -1.99 5.21 24.35
CA VAL A 399 -1.88 6.68 24.22
C VAL A 399 -1.91 7.08 22.75
N GLY A 400 -2.56 8.20 22.44
CA GLY A 400 -2.78 8.70 21.08
C GLY A 400 -4.07 8.22 20.39
N ILE A 401 -4.98 7.59 21.13
CA ILE A 401 -6.32 7.19 20.67
C ILE A 401 -7.36 7.49 21.76
N ASN A 402 -8.64 7.47 21.40
CA ASN A 402 -9.76 7.45 22.35
C ASN A 402 -10.36 6.03 22.40
N ASP A 403 -10.01 5.26 23.42
CA ASP A 403 -10.56 3.92 23.65
C ASP A 403 -11.75 3.97 24.62
N ASP A 404 -12.92 4.25 24.06
CA ASP A 404 -14.20 4.32 24.76
C ASP A 404 -14.86 2.94 24.96
N ILE A 405 -14.27 1.85 24.45
CA ILE A 405 -14.75 0.48 24.65
C ILE A 405 -14.11 -0.15 25.88
N THR A 406 -12.78 -0.21 25.92
CA THR A 406 -12.04 -0.86 27.01
C THR A 406 -11.44 0.13 28.00
N GLY A 407 -11.55 1.44 27.74
CA GLY A 407 -11.14 2.49 28.66
C GLY A 407 -9.63 2.50 28.91
N THR A 408 -8.81 2.00 27.98
CA THR A 408 -7.35 1.88 28.18
C THR A 408 -6.58 3.15 27.82
N SER A 409 -7.18 4.09 27.09
CA SER A 409 -6.49 5.30 26.65
C SER A 409 -6.21 6.28 27.79
N LEU A 410 -5.06 6.94 27.75
CA LEU A 410 -4.74 8.09 28.60
C LEU A 410 -5.23 9.38 27.95
N ASP A 411 -5.83 10.25 28.76
CA ASP A 411 -6.15 11.63 28.37
C ASP A 411 -4.88 12.48 28.37
N TYR A 412 -4.79 13.46 27.46
CA TYR A 412 -3.65 14.36 27.38
C TYR A 412 -4.06 15.76 26.90
N ASP A 413 -3.30 16.76 27.30
CA ASP A 413 -3.49 18.15 26.89
C ASP A 413 -2.91 18.38 25.49
N ARG A 414 -3.77 18.54 24.49
CA ARG A 414 -3.38 18.73 23.08
C ARG A 414 -2.62 20.02 22.82
N GLU A 415 -2.74 21.02 23.70
CA GLU A 415 -2.10 22.33 23.56
C GLU A 415 -0.68 22.38 24.14
N PHE A 416 -0.23 21.31 24.80
CA PHE A 416 1.12 21.24 25.36
C PHE A 416 2.18 21.19 24.25
N ASP A 417 2.90 22.30 24.09
CA ASP A 417 4.03 22.47 23.17
C ASP A 417 5.33 22.72 23.94
N ILE A 418 6.42 22.16 23.42
CA ILE A 418 7.79 22.33 23.95
C ILE A 418 8.76 22.86 22.89
N GLU A 419 8.32 23.06 21.64
CA GLU A 419 9.19 23.56 20.58
C GLU A 419 9.52 25.04 20.80
N PRO A 420 10.82 25.41 20.78
CA PRO A 420 11.23 26.78 21.07
C PRO A 420 10.98 27.75 19.90
N ASP A 421 10.81 29.03 20.22
CA ASP A 421 10.48 30.09 19.25
C ASP A 421 11.56 30.34 18.18
N ASP A 422 12.81 29.91 18.43
CA ASP A 422 13.93 30.06 17.49
C ASP A 422 14.03 28.92 16.46
N VAL A 423 13.04 28.01 16.44
CA VAL A 423 12.88 26.99 15.39
C VAL A 423 11.81 27.43 14.41
N CYS A 424 12.18 27.52 13.13
CA CYS A 424 11.21 27.76 12.06
C CYS A 424 10.42 26.48 11.79
N ARG A 425 9.12 26.51 12.09
CA ARG A 425 8.17 25.42 11.85
C ARG A 425 7.29 25.76 10.64
N ALA A 426 7.51 25.08 9.51
CA ALA A 426 6.80 25.36 8.26
C ALA A 426 6.00 24.15 7.78
N VAL A 427 4.73 24.37 7.44
CA VAL A 427 3.80 23.34 6.95
C VAL A 427 3.28 23.72 5.56
N PHE A 428 3.25 22.75 4.64
CA PHE A 428 2.80 22.97 3.26
C PHE A 428 1.74 21.96 2.85
N PHE A 429 0.59 22.46 2.41
CA PHE A 429 -0.52 21.69 1.85
C PHE A 429 -0.46 21.75 0.32
N GLY A 430 -0.11 20.63 -0.29
CA GLY A 430 -0.02 20.45 -1.74
C GLY A 430 -0.92 19.34 -2.28
N LEU A 431 -0.96 19.19 -3.60
CA LEU A 431 -1.65 18.10 -4.29
C LEU A 431 -0.64 17.10 -4.82
N GLY A 432 -0.95 15.80 -4.71
CA GLY A 432 -0.12 14.74 -5.29
C GLY A 432 0.15 15.00 -6.78
N SER A 433 1.44 15.14 -7.13
CA SER A 433 1.99 15.49 -8.45
C SER A 433 2.04 16.99 -8.84
N ASP A 434 1.77 17.93 -7.94
CA ASP A 434 1.94 19.38 -8.19
C ASP A 434 3.39 19.88 -8.02
N GLY A 435 4.25 19.05 -7.43
CA GLY A 435 5.67 19.32 -7.22
C GLY A 435 6.03 19.91 -5.85
N THR A 436 5.06 20.11 -4.95
CA THR A 436 5.26 20.66 -3.59
C THR A 436 6.29 19.89 -2.78
N VAL A 437 6.11 18.57 -2.64
CA VAL A 437 7.04 17.69 -1.92
C VAL A 437 8.46 17.79 -2.49
N GLY A 438 8.60 17.81 -3.82
CA GLY A 438 9.90 17.92 -4.47
C GLY A 438 10.60 19.26 -4.20
N ALA A 439 9.84 20.36 -4.21
CA ALA A 439 10.35 21.68 -3.84
C ALA A 439 10.78 21.72 -2.37
N ASN A 440 9.99 21.14 -1.46
CA ASN A 440 10.31 21.10 -0.04
C ASN A 440 11.56 20.26 0.25
N LYS A 441 11.72 19.09 -0.37
CA LYS A 441 12.97 18.29 -0.29
C LYS A 441 14.18 19.11 -0.75
N ASN A 442 14.02 19.90 -1.81
CA ASN A 442 15.08 20.78 -2.30
C ASN A 442 15.37 21.94 -1.31
N SER A 443 14.35 22.58 -0.75
CA SER A 443 14.50 23.62 0.27
C SER A 443 15.24 23.12 1.51
N ILE A 444 14.91 21.90 1.97
CA ILE A 444 15.59 21.25 3.10
C ILE A 444 17.08 21.08 2.81
N LYS A 445 17.44 20.60 1.62
CA LYS A 445 18.86 20.47 1.20
C LYS A 445 19.56 21.83 1.13
N ILE A 446 18.94 22.83 0.52
CA ILE A 446 19.51 24.19 0.44
C ILE A 446 19.82 24.71 1.84
N ILE A 447 18.84 24.69 2.75
CA ILE A 447 19.02 25.25 4.10
C ILE A 447 20.01 24.39 4.91
N GLY A 448 19.88 23.07 4.89
CA GLY A 448 20.72 22.16 5.66
C GLY A 448 22.19 22.16 5.23
N GLU A 449 22.46 22.26 3.92
CA GLU A 449 23.82 22.15 3.37
C GLU A 449 24.51 23.52 3.16
N LYS A 450 23.75 24.61 2.97
CA LYS A 450 24.32 25.95 2.73
C LYS A 450 24.33 26.83 3.98
N THR A 451 23.74 26.41 5.10
CA THR A 451 23.71 27.17 6.35
C THR A 451 24.17 26.35 7.56
N ALA A 452 24.39 27.01 8.70
CA ALA A 452 24.70 26.36 9.96
C ALA A 452 23.48 25.66 10.59
N ASN A 453 22.26 25.95 10.13
CA ASN A 453 21.05 25.36 10.70
C ASN A 453 21.02 23.84 10.50
N TYR A 454 20.40 23.17 11.46
CA TYR A 454 19.87 21.83 11.29
C TYR A 454 18.56 21.93 10.50
N ALA A 455 18.29 20.90 9.70
CA ALA A 455 17.11 20.82 8.86
C ALA A 455 16.47 19.46 9.04
N GLN A 456 15.14 19.46 9.22
CA GLN A 456 14.32 18.26 9.28
C GLN A 456 13.16 18.38 8.29
N GLY A 457 12.80 17.28 7.63
CA GLY A 457 11.63 17.20 6.76
C GLY A 457 10.89 15.89 6.88
N TYR A 458 9.59 15.96 7.12
CA TYR A 458 8.68 14.82 7.11
C TYR A 458 7.50 15.07 6.16
N PHE A 459 7.06 14.04 5.46
CA PHE A 459 6.04 14.17 4.40
C PHE A 459 4.92 13.16 4.63
N VAL A 460 3.71 13.67 4.84
CA VAL A 460 2.49 12.88 4.93
C VAL A 460 1.90 12.75 3.53
N TYR A 461 1.77 11.51 3.07
CA TYR A 461 1.15 11.17 1.80
C TYR A 461 -0.17 10.46 2.04
N ASP A 462 -1.13 10.69 1.15
CA ASP A 462 -2.29 9.82 0.99
C ASP A 462 -1.87 8.57 0.20
N SER A 463 -2.48 7.43 0.49
CA SER A 463 -2.34 6.19 -0.28
C SER A 463 -3.00 6.27 -1.66
N LYS A 464 -3.88 7.26 -1.91
CA LYS A 464 -4.33 7.62 -3.26
C LYS A 464 -3.16 8.12 -4.10
N LYS A 465 -2.84 7.38 -5.16
CA LYS A 465 -1.68 7.64 -6.03
C LYS A 465 -1.64 9.02 -6.69
N SER A 466 -2.78 9.67 -6.92
CA SER A 466 -2.82 10.99 -7.55
C SER A 466 -4.01 11.82 -7.11
N GLY A 467 -3.84 13.14 -7.06
CA GLY A 467 -4.92 14.10 -6.78
C GLY A 467 -5.42 14.07 -5.32
N ALA A 468 -4.61 13.57 -4.40
CA ALA A 468 -4.86 13.64 -2.97
C ALA A 468 -3.95 14.67 -2.31
N MET A 469 -4.32 15.12 -1.11
CA MET A 469 -3.55 16.10 -0.37
C MET A 469 -2.21 15.49 0.10
N THR A 470 -1.16 16.29 0.03
CA THR A 470 0.15 15.99 0.63
C THR A 470 0.49 17.07 1.63
N VAL A 471 0.94 16.70 2.82
CA VAL A 471 1.33 17.66 3.87
C VAL A 471 2.82 17.51 4.14
N SER A 472 3.58 18.60 3.99
CA SER A 472 5.02 18.61 4.29
C SER A 472 5.25 19.37 5.59
N HIS A 473 5.99 18.77 6.54
CA HIS A 473 6.39 19.39 7.80
C HIS A 473 7.90 19.61 7.78
N LEU A 474 8.33 20.86 7.93
CA LEU A 474 9.73 21.25 7.84
C LEU A 474 10.12 22.00 9.12
N ARG A 475 11.25 21.63 9.71
CA ARG A 475 11.86 22.34 10.85
C ARG A 475 13.26 22.81 10.50
N PHE A 476 13.59 24.03 10.89
CA PHE A 476 14.94 24.60 10.76
C PHE A 476 15.33 25.32 12.05
N GLY A 477 16.51 25.04 12.58
CA GLY A 477 16.96 25.68 13.82
C GLY A 477 18.46 25.55 14.06
N PRO A 478 19.00 26.29 15.04
CA PRO A 478 20.44 26.35 15.31
C PRO A 478 20.95 25.11 16.08
N ARG A 479 20.06 24.24 16.56
CA ARG A 479 20.37 23.04 17.37
C ARG A 479 19.88 21.77 16.67
N PRO A 480 20.42 20.58 17.03
CA PRO A 480 19.86 19.30 16.59
C PRO A 480 18.36 19.24 16.87
N ILE A 481 17.60 18.68 15.92
CA ILE A 481 16.14 18.60 15.99
C ILE A 481 15.77 17.18 16.41
N GLY A 482 15.29 17.00 17.64
CA GLY A 482 14.83 15.71 18.20
C GLY A 482 13.33 15.46 18.03
N SER A 483 12.62 16.37 17.35
CA SER A 483 11.16 16.38 17.27
C SER A 483 10.62 15.39 16.24
N HIS A 484 10.61 14.10 16.58
CA HIS A 484 10.12 13.00 15.73
C HIS A 484 8.58 12.84 15.75
N TYR A 485 7.89 13.96 15.62
CA TYR A 485 6.42 14.09 15.57
C TYR A 485 6.03 15.19 14.58
N LEU A 486 4.76 15.25 14.17
CA LEU A 486 4.24 16.30 13.28
C LEU A 486 4.25 17.66 13.98
N ILE A 487 4.41 18.74 13.22
CA ILE A 487 4.29 20.10 13.74
C ILE A 487 2.84 20.31 14.21
N GLY A 488 2.64 20.70 15.48
CA GLY A 488 1.32 21.10 16.00
C GLY A 488 1.04 22.59 15.85
N GLN A 489 2.08 23.43 15.92
CA GLN A 489 1.99 24.88 15.79
C GLN A 489 3.04 25.41 14.79
N ALA A 490 2.59 25.84 13.62
CA ALA A 490 3.44 26.27 12.51
C ALA A 490 3.56 27.80 12.45
N ASN A 491 4.78 28.32 12.36
CA ASN A 491 5.04 29.75 12.14
C ASN A 491 4.86 30.15 10.66
N PHE A 492 4.88 29.18 9.75
CA PHE A 492 4.61 29.37 8.32
C PHE A 492 3.67 28.28 7.79
N VAL A 493 2.61 28.68 7.08
CA VAL A 493 1.67 27.77 6.41
C VAL A 493 1.56 28.12 4.93
N GLY A 494 1.91 27.19 4.04
CA GLY A 494 1.75 27.31 2.60
C GLY A 494 0.58 26.47 2.08
N VAL A 495 -0.43 27.09 1.47
CA VAL A 495 -1.57 26.39 0.86
C VAL A 495 -1.51 26.53 -0.66
N HIS A 496 -1.11 25.46 -1.32
CA HIS A 496 -0.81 25.47 -2.76
C HIS A 496 -2.05 25.19 -3.64
N GLN A 497 -3.18 24.82 -3.03
CA GLN A 497 -4.46 24.64 -3.72
C GLN A 497 -5.57 25.37 -2.96
N PHE A 498 -6.19 26.36 -3.58
CA PHE A 498 -7.30 27.11 -2.99
C PHE A 498 -8.48 26.23 -2.51
N PRO A 499 -8.91 25.18 -3.24
CA PRO A 499 -10.03 24.34 -2.79
C PRO A 499 -9.81 23.60 -1.47
N PHE A 500 -8.60 23.54 -0.94
CA PHE A 500 -8.37 22.90 0.37
C PHE A 500 -9.03 23.65 1.52
N PHE A 501 -9.19 24.98 1.44
CA PHE A 501 -9.89 25.75 2.45
C PHE A 501 -11.36 25.33 2.62
N GLU A 502 -11.98 24.83 1.54
CA GLU A 502 -13.39 24.41 1.55
C GLU A 502 -13.60 23.04 2.18
N ARG A 503 -12.52 22.24 2.32
CA ARG A 503 -12.61 20.82 2.68
C ARG A 503 -11.84 20.43 3.94
N PHE A 504 -10.81 21.19 4.30
CA PHE A 504 -9.88 20.86 5.37
C PHE A 504 -9.61 22.08 6.24
N ASP A 505 -9.40 21.85 7.53
CA ASP A 505 -8.87 22.88 8.44
C ASP A 505 -7.35 23.05 8.25
N VAL A 506 -6.96 23.69 7.16
CA VAL A 506 -5.54 23.91 6.84
C VAL A 506 -4.86 24.99 7.70
N LEU A 507 -5.62 25.82 8.42
CA LEU A 507 -5.08 26.88 9.29
C LEU A 507 -5.19 26.53 10.79
N GLY A 508 -5.81 25.40 11.14
CA GLY A 508 -5.82 24.86 12.50
C GLY A 508 -4.41 24.71 13.07
N ILE A 509 -3.46 24.28 12.24
CA ILE A 509 -2.03 24.10 12.58
C ILE A 509 -1.25 25.41 12.69
N ALA A 510 -1.79 26.56 12.29
CA ALA A 510 -1.08 27.84 12.33
C ALA A 510 -0.93 28.33 13.78
N ALA A 511 0.29 28.74 14.16
CA ALA A 511 0.54 29.45 15.41
C ALA A 511 0.00 30.89 15.35
N GLU A 512 -0.12 31.53 16.51
CA GLU A 512 -0.43 32.96 16.58
C GLU A 512 0.64 33.80 15.85
N GLY A 513 0.22 34.78 15.05
CA GLY A 513 1.11 35.63 14.25
C GLY A 513 1.80 34.93 13.05
N ALA A 514 1.42 33.69 12.73
CA ALA A 514 2.03 32.92 11.65
C ALA A 514 1.83 33.58 10.28
N THR A 515 2.76 33.28 9.36
CA THR A 515 2.68 33.73 7.96
C THR A 515 1.96 32.69 7.12
N VAL A 516 0.95 33.11 6.37
CA VAL A 516 0.16 32.24 5.48
C VAL A 516 0.38 32.64 4.03
N LEU A 517 0.79 31.69 3.19
CA LEU A 517 0.95 31.86 1.75
C LEU A 517 -0.12 31.08 0.99
N ILE A 518 -0.92 31.77 0.18
CA ILE A 518 -2.06 31.19 -0.56
C ILE A 518 -1.80 31.24 -2.07
N ASN A 519 -1.86 30.09 -2.73
CA ASN A 519 -2.02 30.04 -4.19
C ASN A 519 -3.50 30.18 -4.55
N THR A 520 -3.87 31.25 -5.26
CA THR A 520 -5.25 31.61 -5.57
C THR A 520 -5.40 32.09 -7.02
N PRO A 521 -6.43 31.65 -7.76
CA PRO A 521 -6.74 32.19 -9.09
C PRO A 521 -7.45 33.56 -9.03
N PHE A 522 -7.83 34.02 -7.84
CA PHE A 522 -8.58 35.27 -7.66
C PHE A 522 -7.66 36.48 -7.54
N GLN A 523 -8.20 37.67 -7.80
CA GLN A 523 -7.45 38.89 -7.54
C GLN A 523 -7.15 39.03 -6.04
N PRO A 524 -6.00 39.61 -5.65
CA PRO A 524 -5.61 39.77 -4.25
C PRO A 524 -6.67 40.49 -3.39
N SER A 525 -7.35 41.49 -3.96
CA SER A 525 -8.44 42.23 -3.31
C SER A 525 -9.70 41.40 -3.07
N GLU A 526 -9.89 40.31 -3.81
CA GLU A 526 -11.05 39.42 -3.72
C GLU A 526 -10.74 38.16 -2.90
N THR A 527 -9.46 37.86 -2.65
CA THR A 527 -9.06 36.60 -2.00
C THR A 527 -9.67 36.46 -0.61
N TRP A 528 -9.70 37.53 0.18
CA TRP A 528 -10.32 37.54 1.51
C TRP A 528 -11.79 37.13 1.48
N SER A 529 -12.59 37.72 0.59
CA SER A 529 -14.04 37.47 0.53
C SER A 529 -14.40 36.09 -0.02
N ARG A 530 -13.43 35.40 -0.65
CA ARG A 530 -13.58 34.03 -1.15
C ARG A 530 -13.21 32.96 -0.12
N LEU A 531 -12.50 33.32 0.94
CA LEU A 531 -12.14 32.35 1.98
C LEU A 531 -13.39 31.91 2.77
N PRO A 532 -13.50 30.62 3.12
CA PRO A 532 -14.55 30.12 4.00
C PRO A 532 -14.50 30.74 5.40
N ARG A 533 -15.62 30.68 6.11
CA ARG A 533 -15.80 31.33 7.41
C ARG A 533 -14.75 30.89 8.44
N LEU A 534 -14.51 29.59 8.56
CA LEU A 534 -13.52 29.05 9.52
C LEU A 534 -12.12 29.63 9.27
N ALA A 535 -11.69 29.72 8.01
CA ALA A 535 -10.40 30.30 7.67
C ALA A 535 -10.34 31.80 7.98
N GLN A 536 -11.43 32.55 7.73
CA GLN A 536 -11.52 33.98 8.09
C GLN A 536 -11.45 34.19 9.61
N GLU A 537 -12.16 33.37 10.40
CA GLU A 537 -12.14 33.38 11.87
C GLU A 537 -10.71 33.14 12.38
N GLN A 538 -10.06 32.05 11.94
CA GLN A 538 -8.70 31.72 12.36
C GLN A 538 -7.66 32.79 11.95
N ILE A 539 -7.82 33.42 10.78
CA ILE A 539 -6.93 34.52 10.35
C ILE A 539 -7.03 35.72 11.31
N LEU A 540 -8.24 36.07 11.74
CA LEU A 540 -8.48 37.20 12.65
C LEU A 540 -8.05 36.87 14.07
N GLU A 541 -8.50 35.73 14.61
CA GLU A 541 -8.24 35.28 15.98
C GLU A 541 -6.75 35.08 16.25
N LYS A 542 -6.04 34.44 15.31
CA LYS A 542 -4.61 34.16 15.44
C LYS A 542 -3.72 35.27 14.88
N HIS A 543 -4.29 36.41 14.47
CA HIS A 543 -3.55 37.54 13.91
C HIS A 543 -2.60 37.17 12.75
N LEU A 544 -3.07 36.34 11.81
CA LEU A 544 -2.23 35.76 10.76
C LEU A 544 -1.83 36.79 9.69
N ARG A 545 -0.59 36.68 9.19
CA ARG A 545 -0.06 37.52 8.10
C ARG A 545 -0.25 36.81 6.76
N VAL A 546 -1.26 37.24 5.99
CA VAL A 546 -1.70 36.55 4.77
C VAL A 546 -1.10 37.17 3.51
N TYR A 547 -0.51 36.32 2.67
CA TYR A 547 0.01 36.64 1.34
C TYR A 547 -0.63 35.77 0.27
N ALA A 548 -0.84 36.31 -0.92
CA ALA A 548 -1.47 35.62 -2.04
C ALA A 548 -0.65 35.74 -3.33
N ILE A 549 -0.76 34.73 -4.18
CA ILE A 549 -0.20 34.71 -5.53
C ILE A 549 -1.05 33.80 -6.44
N ASP A 550 -1.20 34.18 -7.72
CA ASP A 550 -1.71 33.28 -8.75
C ASP A 550 -0.53 32.54 -9.40
N ALA A 551 -0.10 31.46 -8.76
CA ALA A 551 1.09 30.73 -9.20
C ALA A 551 0.87 30.03 -10.55
N VAL A 552 -0.38 29.68 -10.90
CA VAL A 552 -0.71 29.05 -12.18
C VAL A 552 -0.56 30.03 -13.33
N LYS A 553 -1.08 31.25 -13.17
CA LYS A 553 -0.89 32.33 -14.15
C LYS A 553 0.58 32.69 -14.30
N VAL A 554 1.31 32.85 -13.18
CA VAL A 554 2.75 33.14 -13.20
C VAL A 554 3.53 32.04 -13.93
N ALA A 555 3.19 30.77 -13.70
CA ALA A 555 3.80 29.62 -14.38
C ALA A 555 3.50 29.62 -15.89
N ALA A 556 2.25 29.89 -16.27
CA ALA A 556 1.82 29.95 -17.67
C ALA A 556 2.56 31.06 -18.42
N GLU A 557 2.60 32.27 -17.86
CA GLU A 557 3.30 33.42 -18.44
C GLU A 557 4.80 33.16 -18.54
N ALA A 558 5.41 32.46 -17.58
CA ALA A 558 6.83 32.07 -17.59
C ALA A 558 7.12 30.88 -18.54
N GLY A 559 6.11 30.29 -19.17
CA GLY A 559 6.26 29.15 -20.08
C GLY A 559 6.59 27.82 -19.36
N LEU A 560 6.24 27.71 -18.08
CA LEU A 560 6.38 26.53 -17.22
C LEU A 560 5.13 25.62 -17.22
N GLY A 561 4.06 26.04 -17.91
CA GLY A 561 2.78 25.32 -17.92
C GLY A 561 2.09 25.41 -16.57
N ASN A 562 1.61 24.28 -16.03
CA ASN A 562 0.90 24.23 -14.74
C ASN A 562 1.83 23.93 -13.54
N ARG A 563 3.15 24.10 -13.68
CA ARG A 563 4.12 23.79 -12.62
C ARG A 563 4.33 24.98 -11.70
N ILE A 564 3.77 24.91 -10.50
CA ILE A 564 3.83 25.98 -9.50
C ILE A 564 4.99 25.84 -8.50
N ASN A 565 5.68 24.69 -8.48
CA ASN A 565 6.65 24.32 -7.47
C ASN A 565 7.77 25.37 -7.23
N THR A 566 8.43 25.84 -8.29
CA THR A 566 9.53 26.82 -8.20
C THR A 566 9.04 28.20 -7.73
N ILE A 567 7.80 28.56 -8.12
CA ILE A 567 7.16 29.83 -7.75
C ILE A 567 6.85 29.82 -6.26
N MET A 568 6.15 28.79 -5.78
CA MET A 568 5.79 28.67 -4.36
C MET A 568 7.03 28.53 -3.46
N GLN A 569 8.06 27.80 -3.91
CA GLN A 569 9.34 27.72 -3.20
C GLN A 569 10.00 29.09 -3.03
N THR A 570 10.01 29.90 -4.10
CA THR A 570 10.55 31.26 -4.06
C THR A 570 9.81 32.13 -3.04
N CYS A 571 8.48 32.05 -3.02
CA CYS A 571 7.67 32.79 -2.05
C CYS A 571 7.95 32.35 -0.61
N PHE A 572 8.14 31.05 -0.36
CA PHE A 572 8.53 30.56 0.97
C PHE A 572 9.85 31.17 1.45
N PHE A 573 10.90 31.16 0.62
CA PHE A 573 12.18 31.76 0.98
C PHE A 573 12.09 33.28 1.20
N ALA A 574 11.23 33.97 0.44
CA ALA A 574 11.03 35.41 0.59
C ALA A 574 10.28 35.80 1.88
N LEU A 575 9.49 34.91 2.45
CA LEU A 575 8.58 35.19 3.57
C LEU A 575 9.00 34.53 4.89
N SER A 576 9.65 33.38 4.85
CA SER A 576 9.93 32.55 6.05
C SER A 576 10.97 33.15 6.99
N GLY A 577 11.87 34.00 6.49
CA GLY A 577 12.94 34.61 7.29
C GLY A 577 14.08 33.65 7.69
N VAL A 578 14.08 32.39 7.21
CA VAL A 578 15.10 31.39 7.54
C VAL A 578 16.48 31.76 6.98
N ILE A 579 16.50 32.38 5.81
CA ILE A 579 17.70 32.91 5.13
C ILE A 579 17.38 34.33 4.64
N PRO A 580 18.33 35.28 4.66
CA PRO A 580 18.16 36.58 4.03
C PRO A 580 17.70 36.45 2.56
N LYS A 581 16.72 37.29 2.17
CA LYS A 581 16.03 37.20 0.87
C LYS A 581 16.98 37.13 -0.33
N ASP A 582 17.96 38.02 -0.41
CA ASP A 582 18.87 38.10 -1.56
C ASP A 582 19.78 36.86 -1.67
N GLU A 583 20.20 36.34 -0.53
CA GLU A 583 20.98 35.10 -0.44
C GLU A 583 20.14 33.89 -0.84
N ALA A 584 18.90 33.81 -0.37
CA ALA A 584 17.98 32.73 -0.74
C ALA A 584 17.70 32.68 -2.24
N ILE A 585 17.51 33.83 -2.89
CA ILE A 585 17.30 33.92 -4.35
C ILE A 585 18.54 33.40 -5.10
N ALA A 586 19.75 33.72 -4.63
CA ALA A 586 20.98 33.25 -5.23
C ALA A 586 21.09 31.71 -5.15
N HIS A 587 20.85 31.12 -3.96
CA HIS A 587 20.89 29.66 -3.77
C HIS A 587 19.83 28.93 -4.60
N ILE A 588 18.61 29.49 -4.74
CA ILE A 588 17.57 28.93 -5.62
C ILE A 588 18.04 28.92 -7.08
N LYS A 589 18.60 30.03 -7.58
CA LYS A 589 19.08 30.11 -8.97
C LYS A 589 20.25 29.15 -9.23
N GLU A 590 21.15 28.97 -8.27
CA GLU A 590 22.22 27.96 -8.32
C GLU A 590 21.64 26.53 -8.39
N ALA A 591 20.67 26.21 -7.53
CA ALA A 591 20.02 24.90 -7.49
C ALA A 591 19.25 24.58 -8.78
N ILE A 592 18.59 25.58 -9.38
CA ILE A 592 17.92 25.46 -10.69
C ILE A 592 18.94 25.13 -11.77
N GLU A 593 20.09 25.81 -11.80
CA GLU A 593 21.13 25.56 -12.80
C GLU A 593 21.72 24.15 -12.67
N HIS A 594 22.04 23.71 -11.45
CA HIS A 594 22.50 22.36 -11.19
C HIS A 594 21.47 21.29 -11.63
N THR A 595 20.18 21.52 -11.35
CA THR A 595 19.10 20.55 -11.63
C THR A 595 18.72 20.50 -13.11
N TYR A 596 18.70 21.65 -13.80
CA TYR A 596 18.08 21.78 -15.12
C TYR A 596 19.05 22.07 -16.26
N SER A 597 20.33 22.36 -16.00
CA SER A 597 21.35 22.56 -17.05
C SER A 597 21.39 21.39 -18.05
N LYS A 598 21.27 20.15 -17.58
CA LYS A 598 21.21 18.93 -18.42
C LYS A 598 19.99 18.86 -19.34
N LYS A 599 18.94 19.66 -19.09
CA LYS A 599 17.73 19.75 -19.93
C LYS A 599 17.77 20.90 -20.94
N GLY A 600 18.80 21.73 -20.91
CA GLY A 600 19.04 22.83 -21.85
C GLY A 600 18.77 24.22 -21.27
N ALA A 601 19.50 25.23 -21.78
CA ALA A 601 19.49 26.61 -21.28
C ALA A 601 18.09 27.25 -21.26
N ALA A 602 17.25 26.97 -22.27
CA ALA A 602 15.89 27.50 -22.35
C ALA A 602 14.99 27.06 -21.17
N ILE A 603 15.23 25.88 -20.57
CA ILE A 603 14.47 25.46 -19.37
C ILE A 603 14.98 26.22 -18.14
N VAL A 604 16.29 26.44 -18.03
CA VAL A 604 16.88 27.23 -16.92
C VAL A 604 16.35 28.66 -16.94
N GLU A 605 16.39 29.33 -18.10
CA GLU A 605 15.89 30.70 -18.27
C GLU A 605 14.41 30.84 -17.91
N LYS A 606 13.57 29.87 -18.30
CA LYS A 606 12.15 29.85 -17.92
C LYS A 606 11.95 29.75 -16.40
N ASN A 607 12.76 28.95 -15.71
CA ASN A 607 12.69 28.85 -14.26
C ASN A 607 13.17 30.14 -13.59
N TYR A 608 14.22 30.78 -14.10
CA TYR A 608 14.67 32.10 -13.62
C TYR A 608 13.59 33.17 -13.79
N ALA A 609 12.95 33.24 -14.96
CA ALA A 609 11.80 34.12 -15.18
C ALA A 609 10.65 33.82 -14.21
N GLY A 610 10.44 32.54 -13.88
CA GLY A 610 9.48 32.11 -12.86
C GLY A 610 9.81 32.66 -11.46
N VAL A 611 11.07 32.59 -11.03
CA VAL A 611 11.56 33.14 -9.74
C VAL A 611 11.33 34.66 -9.68
N ASP A 612 11.77 35.38 -10.71
CA ASP A 612 11.69 36.85 -10.72
C ASP A 612 10.23 37.33 -10.73
N ARG A 613 9.36 36.66 -11.50
CA ARG A 613 7.92 36.97 -11.53
C ARG A 613 7.19 36.55 -10.27
N ALA A 614 7.61 35.48 -9.60
CA ALA A 614 7.03 35.08 -8.31
C ALA A 614 7.18 36.21 -7.27
N LEU A 615 8.36 36.82 -7.21
CA LEU A 615 8.62 37.93 -6.29
C LEU A 615 7.81 39.19 -6.63
N ALA A 616 7.56 39.45 -7.91
CA ALA A 616 6.74 40.57 -8.36
C ALA A 616 5.23 40.32 -8.18
N GLY A 617 4.79 39.06 -8.27
CA GLY A 617 3.39 38.65 -8.15
C GLY A 617 2.93 38.33 -6.73
N LEU A 618 3.86 38.23 -5.78
CA LEU A 618 3.57 37.99 -4.36
C LEU A 618 3.08 39.28 -3.69
N VAL A 619 1.87 39.25 -3.14
CA VAL A 619 1.25 40.44 -2.54
C VAL A 619 0.60 40.15 -1.19
N PRO A 620 0.59 41.11 -0.25
CA PRO A 620 -0.15 40.99 1.00
C PRO A 620 -1.66 41.08 0.75
N VAL A 621 -2.45 40.23 1.41
CA VAL A 621 -3.92 40.29 1.37
C VAL A 621 -4.38 41.31 2.42
N GLN A 622 -5.22 42.26 1.99
CA GLN A 622 -5.80 43.26 2.89
C GLN A 622 -6.94 42.64 3.69
N ILE A 623 -6.77 42.53 5.01
CA ILE A 623 -7.77 41.98 5.93
C ILE A 623 -8.63 43.15 6.48
N PRO A 624 -9.94 43.21 6.22
CA PRO A 624 -10.79 44.29 6.70
C PRO A 624 -11.04 44.16 8.21
N ALA A 625 -10.89 45.26 8.97
CA ALA A 625 -11.03 45.26 10.43
C ALA A 625 -12.43 44.87 10.97
N ASN A 626 -13.49 44.95 10.15
CA ASN A 626 -14.88 44.64 10.51
C ASN A 626 -15.60 43.88 9.38
N ALA A 627 -14.95 42.89 8.76
CA ALA A 627 -15.57 42.11 7.69
C ALA A 627 -16.68 41.20 8.26
N PRO A 628 -17.89 41.17 7.66
CA PRO A 628 -18.94 40.25 8.09
C PRO A 628 -18.58 38.80 7.71
N LEU A 629 -18.64 37.90 8.68
CA LEU A 629 -18.40 36.45 8.53
C LEU A 629 -19.62 35.78 7.86
N ASN A 630 -19.85 36.06 6.58
CA ASN A 630 -21.05 35.63 5.85
C ASN A 630 -20.81 34.42 4.92
N ALA A 631 -19.63 33.80 4.96
CA ALA A 631 -19.34 32.65 4.11
C ALA A 631 -20.11 31.39 4.61
N PRO A 632 -20.84 30.67 3.74
CA PRO A 632 -21.56 29.46 4.13
C PRO A 632 -20.58 28.35 4.55
N SER A 633 -20.93 27.61 5.61
CA SER A 633 -20.31 26.33 5.92
C SER A 633 -20.95 25.25 5.07
N HIS A 634 -20.15 24.47 4.34
CA HIS A 634 -20.64 23.36 3.53
C HIS A 634 -20.33 22.05 4.25
N ALA A 635 -21.34 21.22 4.48
CA ALA A 635 -21.13 19.86 4.94
C ALA A 635 -20.35 19.08 3.86
N LEU A 636 -19.34 18.30 4.29
CA LEU A 636 -18.50 17.53 3.36
C LEU A 636 -19.29 16.48 2.58
N VAL A 637 -20.33 15.91 3.22
CA VAL A 637 -21.29 14.99 2.60
C VAL A 637 -22.72 15.51 2.81
N PRO A 638 -23.66 15.24 1.89
CA PRO A 638 -25.06 15.62 2.08
C PRO A 638 -25.73 14.87 3.25
N GLU A 639 -26.76 15.46 3.86
CA GLU A 639 -27.52 14.87 4.98
C GLU A 639 -28.18 13.51 4.65
N ILE A 640 -28.42 13.22 3.37
CA ILE A 640 -28.98 11.94 2.91
C ILE A 640 -27.95 10.78 2.97
N ALA A 641 -26.68 11.05 3.21
CA ALA A 641 -25.66 10.02 3.32
C ALA A 641 -25.96 9.08 4.51
N PRO A 642 -25.64 7.77 4.44
CA PRO A 642 -25.83 6.86 5.57
C PRO A 642 -25.08 7.32 6.84
N GLU A 643 -25.58 6.94 8.02
CA GLU A 643 -25.02 7.32 9.32
C GLU A 643 -23.51 7.03 9.43
N PHE A 644 -23.08 5.82 9.02
CA PHE A 644 -21.67 5.46 8.98
C PHE A 644 -20.82 6.37 8.08
N ILE A 645 -21.42 6.87 6.98
CA ILE A 645 -20.74 7.84 6.11
C ILE A 645 -20.61 9.19 6.80
N GLN A 646 -21.66 9.66 7.48
CA GLN A 646 -21.66 10.94 8.18
C GLN A 646 -20.72 10.97 9.38
N HIS A 647 -20.71 9.92 10.19
CA HIS A 647 -20.01 9.91 11.48
C HIS A 647 -18.63 9.25 11.46
N VAL A 648 -18.31 8.47 10.42
CA VAL A 648 -17.00 7.78 10.31
C VAL A 648 -16.28 8.18 9.04
N THR A 649 -16.90 7.98 7.88
CA THR A 649 -16.23 8.22 6.58
C THR A 649 -15.95 9.71 6.35
N ALA A 650 -16.90 10.60 6.65
CA ALA A 650 -16.75 12.04 6.43
C ALA A 650 -15.66 12.69 7.32
N PRO A 651 -15.58 12.41 8.64
CA PRO A 651 -14.45 12.85 9.44
C PRO A 651 -13.10 12.38 8.89
N MET A 652 -12.99 11.12 8.46
CA MET A 652 -11.76 10.62 7.82
C MET A 652 -11.44 11.37 6.51
N MET A 653 -12.44 11.65 5.67
CA MET A 653 -12.26 12.44 4.44
C MET A 653 -11.86 13.89 4.72
N ALA A 654 -12.23 14.44 5.88
CA ALA A 654 -11.83 15.77 6.36
C ALA A 654 -10.45 15.80 7.03
N GLY A 655 -9.77 14.65 7.15
CA GLY A 655 -8.49 14.55 7.85
C GLY A 655 -8.61 14.44 9.38
N LEU A 656 -9.80 14.19 9.91
CA LEU A 656 -10.11 14.08 11.34
C LEU A 656 -10.21 12.61 11.81
N GLY A 657 -9.57 11.69 11.09
CA GLY A 657 -9.62 10.26 11.40
C GLY A 657 -9.00 9.92 12.76
N ASP A 658 -8.04 10.70 13.24
CA ASP A 658 -7.42 10.55 14.56
C ASP A 658 -8.36 10.87 15.73
N GLU A 659 -9.46 11.60 15.48
CA GLU A 659 -10.44 11.97 16.50
C GLU A 659 -11.52 10.90 16.73
N LEU A 660 -11.63 9.95 15.80
CA LEU A 660 -12.62 8.88 15.90
C LEU A 660 -12.27 7.92 17.04
N PRO A 661 -13.23 7.60 17.93
CA PRO A 661 -13.00 6.65 19.01
C PRO A 661 -12.97 5.21 18.51
N VAL A 662 -12.51 4.28 19.34
CA VAL A 662 -12.46 2.84 19.01
C VAL A 662 -13.85 2.31 18.65
N SER A 663 -14.92 2.76 19.32
CA SER A 663 -16.31 2.38 19.02
C SER A 663 -16.81 2.73 17.62
N ALA A 664 -16.14 3.65 16.92
CA ALA A 664 -16.49 4.02 15.54
C ALA A 664 -16.13 2.92 14.52
N PHE A 665 -15.25 1.98 14.88
CA PHE A 665 -14.68 1.02 13.95
C PHE A 665 -15.22 -0.40 14.16
N PRO A 666 -15.58 -1.12 13.08
CA PRO A 666 -15.91 -2.53 13.16
C PRO A 666 -14.71 -3.36 13.64
N PRO A 667 -14.90 -4.30 14.59
CA PRO A 667 -13.79 -5.02 15.23
C PRO A 667 -13.04 -5.98 14.29
N ASP A 668 -13.64 -6.33 13.15
CA ASP A 668 -13.08 -7.21 12.12
C ASP A 668 -12.57 -6.46 10.88
N GLY A 669 -12.64 -5.13 10.87
CA GLY A 669 -12.24 -4.32 9.71
C GLY A 669 -13.24 -4.31 8.55
N THR A 670 -14.44 -4.89 8.70
CA THR A 670 -15.46 -4.88 7.65
C THR A 670 -15.93 -3.45 7.36
N TRP A 671 -15.97 -3.05 6.09
CA TRP A 671 -16.38 -1.69 5.68
C TRP A 671 -17.56 -1.72 4.70
N PRO A 672 -18.46 -0.71 4.71
CA PRO A 672 -19.49 -0.60 3.70
C PRO A 672 -18.92 -0.39 2.28
N THR A 673 -19.66 -0.90 1.30
CA THR A 673 -19.40 -0.68 -0.13
C THR A 673 -20.05 0.61 -0.62
N GLY A 674 -19.56 1.14 -1.74
CA GLY A 674 -20.20 2.23 -2.49
C GLY A 674 -20.04 3.58 -1.81
N THR A 675 -18.94 3.77 -1.09
CA THR A 675 -18.71 5.01 -0.33
C THR A 675 -18.02 6.09 -1.17
N ALA A 676 -17.32 5.72 -2.25
CA ALA A 676 -16.66 6.69 -3.15
C ALA A 676 -17.62 7.68 -3.81
N LYS A 677 -18.89 7.33 -4.01
CA LYS A 677 -19.91 8.24 -4.59
C LYS A 677 -20.17 9.48 -3.76
N TRP A 678 -19.85 9.46 -2.46
CA TRP A 678 -20.01 10.57 -1.53
C TRP A 678 -18.80 11.52 -1.50
N GLU A 679 -17.67 11.13 -2.10
CA GLU A 679 -16.42 11.90 -1.98
C GLU A 679 -16.41 13.18 -2.82
N LYS A 680 -17.02 13.13 -4.02
CA LYS A 680 -17.15 14.27 -4.98
C LYS A 680 -15.91 15.16 -5.04
N ARG A 681 -14.76 14.54 -5.31
CA ARG A 681 -13.41 15.13 -5.12
C ARG A 681 -13.17 16.46 -5.82
N ASN A 682 -13.82 16.64 -6.96
CA ASN A 682 -13.79 17.85 -7.78
C ASN A 682 -12.38 18.27 -8.23
N VAL A 683 -11.55 17.31 -8.64
CA VAL A 683 -10.11 17.53 -8.94
C VAL A 683 -9.80 17.80 -10.42
N GLY A 684 -10.77 17.63 -11.32
CA GLY A 684 -10.56 17.83 -12.77
C GLY A 684 -10.52 19.31 -13.15
N LEU A 685 -9.47 19.74 -13.86
CA LEU A 685 -9.41 21.12 -14.40
C LEU A 685 -10.30 21.33 -15.64
N ALA A 686 -10.67 20.24 -16.32
CA ALA A 686 -11.52 20.25 -17.51
C ALA A 686 -12.41 19.01 -17.53
N VAL A 687 -13.60 19.12 -18.13
CA VAL A 687 -14.58 18.04 -18.26
C VAL A 687 -15.00 17.83 -19.72
N PRO A 688 -15.34 16.60 -20.13
CA PRO A 688 -15.84 16.36 -21.48
C PRO A 688 -17.28 16.85 -21.63
N ILE A 689 -17.56 17.59 -22.70
CA ILE A 689 -18.89 18.07 -23.09
C ILE A 689 -19.39 17.26 -24.29
N TRP A 690 -20.63 16.78 -24.19
CA TRP A 690 -21.29 15.97 -25.21
C TRP A 690 -21.94 16.85 -26.29
N ASN A 691 -21.65 16.56 -27.55
CA ASN A 691 -22.34 17.11 -28.71
C ASN A 691 -23.25 16.03 -29.31
N SER A 692 -24.54 16.13 -29.00
CA SER A 692 -25.53 15.08 -29.27
C SER A 692 -25.88 14.93 -30.76
N ASP A 693 -25.78 16.00 -31.54
CA ASP A 693 -26.14 16.09 -32.96
C ASP A 693 -25.28 15.18 -33.86
N ILE A 694 -23.97 15.11 -33.59
CA ILE A 694 -23.03 14.27 -34.35
C ILE A 694 -22.74 12.92 -33.69
N CYS A 695 -23.14 12.72 -32.43
CA CYS A 695 -22.87 11.48 -31.70
C CYS A 695 -23.52 10.25 -32.37
N ILE A 696 -22.73 9.18 -32.54
CA ILE A 696 -23.21 7.91 -33.11
C ILE A 696 -23.68 6.90 -32.06
N GLN A 697 -23.69 7.27 -30.77
CA GLN A 697 -24.19 6.45 -29.66
C GLN A 697 -23.48 5.07 -29.55
N CYS A 698 -22.15 5.06 -29.70
CA CYS A 698 -21.34 3.82 -29.68
C CYS A 698 -20.90 3.38 -28.26
N ASN A 699 -21.07 4.24 -27.25
CA ASN A 699 -20.69 4.04 -25.85
C ASN A 699 -19.21 3.72 -25.55
N LYS A 700 -18.30 3.77 -26.55
CA LYS A 700 -16.85 3.54 -26.32
C LYS A 700 -16.23 4.48 -25.29
N CYS A 701 -16.72 5.71 -25.21
CA CYS A 701 -16.31 6.70 -24.22
C CYS A 701 -16.59 6.25 -22.77
N ALA A 702 -17.68 5.51 -22.55
CA ALA A 702 -18.02 4.95 -21.23
C ALA A 702 -17.19 3.70 -20.91
N LEU A 703 -16.88 2.87 -21.92
CA LEU A 703 -16.00 1.71 -21.74
C LEU A 703 -14.62 2.13 -21.23
N VAL A 704 -13.99 3.10 -21.89
CA VAL A 704 -12.60 3.50 -21.59
C VAL A 704 -12.49 4.43 -20.38
N CYS A 705 -13.61 4.87 -19.80
CA CYS A 705 -13.56 5.76 -18.65
C CYS A 705 -13.06 5.00 -17.40
N PRO A 706 -11.90 5.37 -16.84
CA PRO A 706 -11.31 4.63 -15.72
C PRO A 706 -12.02 4.85 -14.38
N HIS A 707 -12.95 5.81 -14.31
CA HIS A 707 -13.61 6.21 -13.05
C HIS A 707 -15.14 6.13 -13.15
N ALA A 708 -15.69 5.59 -14.24
CA ALA A 708 -17.13 5.55 -14.51
C ALA A 708 -17.83 6.93 -14.47
N CYS A 709 -17.10 8.01 -14.79
CA CYS A 709 -17.62 9.39 -14.76
C CYS A 709 -18.43 9.79 -15.99
N ILE A 710 -18.49 8.96 -17.04
CA ILE A 710 -19.32 9.21 -18.22
C ILE A 710 -20.17 7.98 -18.52
N ARG A 711 -21.49 8.13 -18.48
CA ARG A 711 -22.45 7.02 -18.49
C ARG A 711 -23.55 7.26 -19.53
N PRO A 712 -23.92 6.23 -20.31
CA PRO A 712 -25.05 6.29 -21.20
C PRO A 712 -26.31 5.68 -20.56
N LYS A 713 -27.48 6.27 -20.81
CA LYS A 713 -28.80 5.65 -20.57
C LYS A 713 -29.68 5.81 -21.80
N TYR A 714 -30.62 4.87 -21.97
CA TYR A 714 -31.75 5.02 -22.87
C TYR A 714 -33.05 4.82 -22.08
N TYR A 715 -34.07 5.63 -22.37
CA TYR A 715 -35.30 5.68 -21.57
C TYR A 715 -36.47 6.27 -22.38
N PRO A 716 -37.74 6.03 -22.01
CA PRO A 716 -38.89 6.60 -22.70
C PRO A 716 -38.88 8.13 -22.69
N SER A 717 -39.30 8.77 -23.79
CA SER A 717 -39.27 10.24 -23.90
C SER A 717 -40.13 10.97 -22.85
N SER A 718 -41.16 10.31 -22.30
CA SER A 718 -42.03 10.87 -21.26
C SER A 718 -41.30 11.17 -19.94
N LEU A 719 -40.15 10.55 -19.69
CA LEU A 719 -39.38 10.78 -18.47
C LEU A 719 -38.59 12.11 -18.50
N LEU A 720 -38.65 12.88 -19.59
CA LEU A 720 -37.98 14.17 -19.71
C LEU A 720 -38.82 15.36 -19.22
N GLU A 721 -40.07 15.15 -18.80
CA GLU A 721 -40.95 16.24 -18.37
C GLU A 721 -40.39 17.04 -17.18
N SER A 722 -39.61 16.39 -16.30
CA SER A 722 -38.94 17.00 -15.14
C SER A 722 -37.44 17.22 -15.34
N ALA A 723 -36.93 17.10 -16.56
CA ALA A 723 -35.52 17.29 -16.85
C ALA A 723 -35.09 18.77 -16.69
N PRO A 724 -33.90 19.06 -16.13
CA PRO A 724 -33.35 20.42 -16.14
C PRO A 724 -33.23 20.98 -17.57
N ASP A 725 -33.38 22.30 -17.74
CA ASP A 725 -33.23 22.95 -19.06
C ASP A 725 -31.87 22.67 -19.73
N SER A 726 -30.83 22.49 -18.91
CA SER A 726 -29.47 22.15 -19.35
C SER A 726 -29.28 20.69 -19.71
N PHE A 727 -30.27 19.82 -19.52
CA PHE A 727 -30.15 18.37 -19.70
C PHE A 727 -30.26 17.99 -21.17
N GLN A 728 -29.16 17.46 -21.71
CA GLN A 728 -29.11 17.07 -23.11
C GLN A 728 -29.64 15.65 -23.33
N SER A 729 -30.40 15.48 -24.42
CA SER A 729 -30.84 14.17 -24.90
C SER A 729 -30.86 14.13 -26.43
N ALA A 730 -30.85 12.93 -27.01
CA ALA A 730 -30.99 12.67 -28.44
C ALA A 730 -31.94 11.49 -28.68
N ASP A 731 -32.49 11.34 -29.88
CA ASP A 731 -33.28 10.15 -30.21
C ASP A 731 -32.43 8.89 -30.14
N PHE A 732 -32.90 7.86 -29.44
CA PHE A 732 -32.17 6.61 -29.33
C PHE A 732 -32.18 5.85 -30.65
N ARG A 733 -31.00 5.60 -31.21
CA ARG A 733 -30.83 4.88 -32.48
C ARG A 733 -30.90 3.38 -32.22
N SER A 734 -32.12 2.86 -32.14
CA SER A 734 -32.44 1.43 -32.02
C SER A 734 -33.66 1.05 -32.85
N ARG A 735 -33.70 -0.19 -33.34
CA ARG A 735 -34.89 -0.76 -34.00
C ARG A 735 -35.93 -1.26 -32.99
N ASP A 736 -35.46 -1.63 -31.79
CA ASP A 736 -36.24 -2.32 -30.76
C ASP A 736 -36.98 -1.33 -29.83
N PHE A 737 -36.52 -0.07 -29.76
CA PHE A 737 -37.04 0.96 -28.84
C PHE A 737 -37.43 2.23 -29.60
N LYS A 738 -38.69 2.30 -30.05
CA LYS A 738 -39.28 3.52 -30.65
C LYS A 738 -39.68 4.51 -29.56
N ASP A 739 -39.60 5.82 -29.82
CA ASP A 739 -39.94 6.89 -28.87
C ASP A 739 -39.09 6.91 -27.59
N TYR A 740 -37.86 6.37 -27.67
CA TYR A 740 -36.87 6.44 -26.60
C TYR A 740 -35.83 7.52 -26.86
N LYS A 741 -35.34 8.11 -25.79
CA LYS A 741 -34.25 9.06 -25.77
C LYS A 741 -32.97 8.39 -25.26
N TYR A 742 -31.84 8.93 -25.70
CA TYR A 742 -30.50 8.56 -25.29
C TYR A 742 -29.82 9.77 -24.68
N THR A 743 -29.16 9.58 -23.55
CA THR A 743 -28.28 10.59 -22.96
C THR A 743 -26.93 9.97 -22.63
N LEU A 744 -25.87 10.71 -22.95
CA LEU A 744 -24.52 10.47 -22.46
C LEU A 744 -24.17 11.54 -21.44
N GLN A 745 -24.26 11.21 -20.15
CA GLN A 745 -24.09 12.16 -19.05
C GLN A 745 -22.71 12.00 -18.39
N VAL A 746 -22.15 13.12 -17.98
CA VAL A 746 -20.88 13.19 -17.23
C VAL A 746 -21.17 13.55 -15.78
N ALA A 747 -20.47 12.91 -14.84
CA ALA A 747 -20.35 13.27 -13.43
C ALA A 747 -19.17 14.25 -13.29
N PRO A 748 -19.39 15.58 -13.28
CA PRO A 748 -18.30 16.55 -13.37
C PRO A 748 -17.39 16.54 -12.13
N GLU A 749 -17.95 16.32 -10.94
CA GLU A 749 -17.21 16.34 -9.67
C GLU A 749 -16.33 15.11 -9.46
N ASP A 750 -16.63 14.00 -10.14
CA ASP A 750 -15.83 12.79 -10.08
C ASP A 750 -14.84 12.68 -11.26
N CYS A 751 -15.03 13.49 -12.30
CA CYS A 751 -14.19 13.45 -13.50
C CYS A 751 -12.77 13.94 -13.22
N THR A 752 -11.77 13.13 -13.53
CA THR A 752 -10.35 13.50 -13.37
C THR A 752 -9.77 14.25 -14.57
N GLY A 753 -10.57 14.56 -15.60
CA GLY A 753 -10.10 15.26 -16.80
C GLY A 753 -9.09 14.50 -17.68
N CYS A 754 -9.01 13.16 -17.61
CA CYS A 754 -7.96 12.38 -18.30
C CYS A 754 -8.03 12.35 -19.84
N THR A 755 -9.15 12.81 -20.43
CA THR A 755 -9.40 12.91 -21.88
C THR A 755 -9.54 11.60 -22.67
N LEU A 756 -9.41 10.41 -22.07
CA LEU A 756 -9.53 9.13 -22.78
C LEU A 756 -10.85 8.97 -23.54
N CYS A 757 -11.96 9.45 -22.98
CA CYS A 757 -13.28 9.46 -23.63
C CYS A 757 -13.33 10.31 -24.91
N VAL A 758 -12.57 11.40 -24.96
CA VAL A 758 -12.42 12.27 -26.14
C VAL A 758 -11.48 11.65 -27.17
N GLN A 759 -10.44 10.94 -26.71
CA GLN A 759 -9.48 10.27 -27.60
C GLN A 759 -10.10 9.07 -28.31
N VAL A 760 -10.88 8.24 -27.60
CA VAL A 760 -11.55 7.07 -28.20
C VAL A 760 -12.70 7.45 -29.15
N CYS A 761 -13.23 8.68 -29.05
CA CYS A 761 -14.38 9.11 -29.83
C CYS A 761 -14.07 9.03 -31.34
N PRO A 762 -14.75 8.16 -32.11
CA PRO A 762 -14.42 7.95 -33.52
C PRO A 762 -15.01 9.05 -34.42
N VAL A 763 -15.88 9.90 -33.88
CA VAL A 763 -16.63 10.90 -34.64
C VAL A 763 -15.87 12.23 -34.65
N LYS A 764 -15.63 12.72 -35.86
CA LYS A 764 -15.22 14.10 -36.14
C LYS A 764 -16.27 14.74 -37.02
N ASP A 765 -16.58 16.00 -36.79
CA ASP A 765 -17.44 16.77 -37.69
C ASP A 765 -16.76 16.86 -39.07
N LYS A 766 -17.56 16.68 -40.13
CA LYS A 766 -17.06 16.75 -41.51
C LYS A 766 -16.70 18.18 -41.92
N ALA A 767 -17.39 19.18 -41.36
CA ALA A 767 -17.19 20.59 -41.65
C ALA A 767 -16.05 21.19 -40.81
N ASP A 768 -15.90 20.78 -39.56
CA ASP A 768 -14.78 21.15 -38.69
C ASP A 768 -14.17 19.92 -37.99
N PRO A 769 -13.07 19.36 -38.52
CA PRO A 769 -12.41 18.20 -37.91
C PRO A 769 -11.92 18.41 -36.46
N LYS A 770 -11.86 19.65 -35.96
CA LYS A 770 -11.57 19.95 -34.55
C LYS A 770 -12.76 19.71 -33.63
N ARG A 771 -13.99 19.79 -34.16
CA ARG A 771 -15.23 19.50 -33.44
C ARG A 771 -15.48 17.99 -33.42
N LYS A 772 -15.37 17.38 -32.24
CA LYS A 772 -15.73 15.97 -32.00
C LYS A 772 -17.09 15.85 -31.32
N ALA A 773 -17.63 14.62 -31.21
CA ALA A 773 -18.84 14.38 -30.41
C ALA A 773 -18.61 14.53 -28.89
N LEU A 774 -17.35 14.54 -28.45
CA LEU A 774 -16.92 14.87 -27.09
C LEU A 774 -15.73 15.82 -27.17
N ASN A 775 -15.75 16.93 -26.44
CA ASN A 775 -14.66 17.91 -26.39
C ASN A 775 -14.40 18.31 -24.94
N MET A 776 -13.14 18.61 -24.59
CA MET A 776 -12.83 19.11 -23.25
C MET A 776 -13.19 20.59 -23.15
N ALA A 777 -13.80 21.00 -22.04
CA ALA A 777 -14.08 22.39 -21.70
C ALA A 777 -13.64 22.68 -20.24
N PRO A 778 -13.39 23.95 -19.88
CA PRO A 778 -13.04 24.33 -18.51
C PRO A 778 -14.07 23.81 -17.51
N HIS A 779 -13.60 23.17 -16.44
CA HIS A 779 -14.50 22.53 -15.46
C HIS A 779 -15.41 23.54 -14.74
N ALA A 780 -14.85 24.69 -14.34
CA ALA A 780 -15.54 25.74 -13.59
C ALA A 780 -16.82 26.25 -14.28
N ASP A 781 -16.82 26.32 -15.62
CA ASP A 781 -17.94 26.83 -16.41
C ASP A 781 -19.12 25.84 -16.46
N HIS A 782 -18.90 24.58 -16.10
CA HIS A 782 -19.84 23.48 -16.35
C HIS A 782 -20.23 22.68 -15.12
N VAL A 783 -19.50 22.76 -14.01
CA VAL A 783 -19.72 21.90 -12.82
C VAL A 783 -21.12 22.04 -12.22
N GLU A 784 -21.65 23.26 -12.10
CA GLU A 784 -22.95 23.51 -11.45
C GLU A 784 -24.12 22.93 -12.24
N ALA A 785 -24.20 23.23 -13.55
CA ALA A 785 -25.21 22.65 -14.43
C ALA A 785 -25.01 21.14 -14.60
N GLY A 786 -23.75 20.70 -14.67
CA GLY A 786 -23.39 19.29 -14.77
C GLY A 786 -23.81 18.48 -13.55
N ARG A 787 -23.73 19.05 -12.33
CA ARG A 787 -24.21 18.43 -11.09
C ARG A 787 -25.71 18.16 -11.16
N LYS A 788 -26.51 19.19 -11.44
CA LYS A 788 -27.98 19.09 -11.59
C LYS A 788 -28.38 18.07 -12.66
N ASN A 789 -27.68 18.09 -13.79
CA ASN A 789 -27.91 17.13 -14.88
C ASN A 789 -27.55 15.69 -14.48
N PHE A 790 -26.48 15.49 -13.72
CA PHE A 790 -26.08 14.16 -13.25
C PHE A 790 -27.03 13.63 -12.17
N ASP A 791 -27.46 14.47 -11.23
CA ASP A 791 -28.46 14.11 -10.23
C ASP A 791 -29.76 13.64 -10.89
N PHE A 792 -30.27 14.41 -11.86
CA PHE A 792 -31.42 13.99 -12.67
C PHE A 792 -31.15 12.69 -13.43
N PHE A 793 -29.98 12.54 -14.05
CA PHE A 793 -29.61 11.30 -14.76
C PHE A 793 -29.65 10.06 -13.86
N LEU A 794 -29.29 10.18 -12.58
CA LEU A 794 -29.33 9.08 -11.62
C LEU A 794 -30.78 8.63 -11.33
N THR A 795 -31.77 9.52 -11.43
CA THR A 795 -33.20 9.19 -11.26
C THR A 795 -33.79 8.38 -12.41
N LEU A 796 -33.19 8.45 -13.61
CA LEU A 796 -33.66 7.71 -14.78
C LEU A 796 -33.42 6.20 -14.59
N PRO A 797 -34.28 5.32 -15.13
CA PRO A 797 -34.12 3.88 -14.96
C PRO A 797 -32.83 3.37 -15.60
N ASN A 798 -32.17 2.42 -14.93
CA ASN A 798 -31.10 1.62 -15.52
C ASN A 798 -31.69 0.61 -16.52
N ALA A 799 -30.90 0.22 -17.53
CA ALA A 799 -31.35 -0.77 -18.50
C ALA A 799 -31.50 -2.16 -17.86
N ASP A 800 -32.53 -2.89 -18.26
CA ASP A 800 -32.73 -4.29 -17.84
C ASP A 800 -31.59 -5.15 -18.42
N ARG A 801 -30.76 -5.71 -17.52
CA ARG A 801 -29.60 -6.54 -17.87
C ARG A 801 -29.98 -7.77 -18.70
N SER A 802 -31.17 -8.33 -18.50
CA SER A 802 -31.64 -9.51 -19.23
C SER A 802 -31.94 -9.21 -20.71
N GLN A 803 -32.11 -7.93 -21.07
CA GLN A 803 -32.39 -7.46 -22.43
C GLN A 803 -31.15 -6.94 -23.16
N LEU A 804 -30.00 -6.86 -22.49
CA LEU A 804 -28.77 -6.37 -23.08
C LEU A 804 -28.13 -7.41 -24.00
N LYS A 805 -27.72 -6.97 -25.18
CA LYS A 805 -27.00 -7.81 -26.15
C LYS A 805 -25.52 -7.93 -25.75
N PRO A 806 -24.84 -9.05 -26.07
CA PRO A 806 -23.41 -9.25 -25.83
C PRO A 806 -22.55 -8.45 -26.82
N GLU A 807 -22.67 -7.12 -26.78
CA GLU A 807 -21.91 -6.20 -27.63
C GLU A 807 -21.39 -5.01 -26.83
N VAL A 808 -20.30 -4.40 -27.32
CA VAL A 808 -19.62 -3.30 -26.61
C VAL A 808 -20.58 -2.15 -26.29
N LYS A 809 -21.43 -1.74 -27.24
CA LYS A 809 -22.43 -0.67 -27.02
C LYS A 809 -23.37 -1.03 -25.86
N SER A 810 -23.95 -2.23 -25.90
CA SER A 810 -24.93 -2.70 -24.92
C SER A 810 -24.35 -2.93 -23.53
N SER A 811 -23.13 -3.46 -23.43
CA SER A 811 -22.45 -3.68 -22.13
C SER A 811 -22.36 -2.39 -21.30
N GLN A 812 -22.29 -1.23 -21.95
CA GLN A 812 -22.13 0.06 -21.29
C GLN A 812 -23.44 0.70 -20.82
N PHE A 813 -24.60 0.11 -21.17
CA PHE A 813 -25.88 0.47 -20.56
C PHE A 813 -26.10 -0.23 -19.22
N ALA A 814 -25.35 -1.31 -18.93
CA ALA A 814 -25.34 -1.92 -17.61
C ALA A 814 -24.71 -0.95 -16.60
N GLU A 815 -25.33 -0.86 -15.42
CA GLU A 815 -24.85 -0.05 -14.32
C GLU A 815 -23.42 -0.48 -13.91
N PRO A 816 -22.44 0.45 -13.87
CA PRO A 816 -21.11 0.13 -13.38
C PRO A 816 -21.12 -0.03 -11.86
N LEU A 817 -20.72 -1.20 -11.36
CA LEU A 817 -20.59 -1.46 -9.92
C LEU A 817 -19.16 -1.28 -9.39
N PHE A 818 -18.35 -0.53 -10.14
CA PHE A 818 -17.04 -0.03 -9.76
C PHE A 818 -16.90 1.41 -10.27
N GLU A 819 -16.93 2.38 -9.38
CA GLU A 819 -17.01 3.81 -9.73
C GLU A 819 -16.12 4.68 -8.83
N PHE A 820 -15.60 5.78 -9.40
CA PHE A 820 -14.94 6.87 -8.67
C PHE A 820 -13.73 6.47 -7.80
N SER A 821 -12.98 5.44 -8.23
CA SER A 821 -11.82 4.95 -7.48
C SER A 821 -10.69 5.98 -7.32
N GLY A 822 -9.82 5.75 -6.33
CA GLY A 822 -8.60 6.53 -6.10
C GLY A 822 -7.49 6.35 -7.15
N ALA A 823 -7.76 5.68 -8.28
CA ALA A 823 -6.77 5.39 -9.31
C ALA A 823 -6.31 6.65 -10.06
N CYS A 824 -5.14 6.55 -10.72
CA CYS A 824 -4.57 7.64 -11.51
C CYS A 824 -5.51 8.14 -12.62
N ALA A 825 -5.44 9.43 -12.95
CA ALA A 825 -6.13 9.98 -14.12
C ALA A 825 -5.68 9.24 -15.40
N GLY A 826 -6.61 8.54 -16.04
CA GLY A 826 -6.31 7.72 -17.23
C GLY A 826 -5.77 6.33 -16.94
N CYS A 827 -6.00 5.77 -15.74
CA CYS A 827 -5.53 4.43 -15.37
C CYS A 827 -5.93 3.34 -16.39
N GLY A 828 -4.99 2.47 -16.75
CA GLY A 828 -5.24 1.37 -17.68
C GLY A 828 -5.88 0.13 -17.08
N GLU A 829 -5.92 0.00 -15.74
CA GLU A 829 -6.44 -1.18 -15.04
C GLU A 829 -7.96 -1.14 -14.86
N THR A 830 -8.48 -0.02 -14.35
CA THR A 830 -9.87 0.09 -13.88
C THR A 830 -10.95 -0.08 -14.94
N PRO A 831 -10.75 0.23 -16.26
CA PRO A 831 -11.75 -0.10 -17.28
C PRO A 831 -12.07 -1.60 -17.36
N TYR A 832 -11.10 -2.49 -17.10
CA TYR A 832 -11.33 -3.93 -17.08
C TYR A 832 -12.16 -4.36 -15.87
N ILE A 833 -11.87 -3.82 -14.68
CA ILE A 833 -12.65 -4.10 -13.46
C ILE A 833 -14.08 -3.56 -13.61
N LYS A 834 -14.24 -2.34 -14.14
CA LYS A 834 -15.57 -1.78 -14.44
C LYS A 834 -16.35 -2.67 -15.41
N LEU A 835 -15.69 -3.20 -16.46
CA LEU A 835 -16.34 -4.13 -17.38
C LEU A 835 -16.75 -5.43 -16.68
N LEU A 836 -15.88 -6.02 -15.85
CA LEU A 836 -16.19 -7.20 -15.03
C LEU A 836 -17.46 -6.96 -14.20
N THR A 837 -17.52 -5.84 -13.49
CA THR A 837 -18.64 -5.55 -12.59
C THR A 837 -19.93 -5.21 -13.33
N GLN A 838 -19.84 -4.61 -14.52
CA GLN A 838 -21.00 -4.42 -15.41
C GLN A 838 -21.59 -5.75 -15.89
N LEU A 839 -20.76 -6.76 -16.13
CA LEU A 839 -21.19 -8.06 -16.65
C LEU A 839 -21.62 -9.05 -15.57
N TYR A 840 -20.99 -9.03 -14.40
CA TYR A 840 -21.16 -10.10 -13.38
C TYR A 840 -21.25 -9.59 -11.94
N GLY A 841 -21.19 -8.26 -11.73
CA GLY A 841 -20.97 -7.68 -10.41
C GLY A 841 -22.04 -8.01 -9.37
N ASP A 842 -23.28 -8.26 -9.78
CA ASP A 842 -24.40 -8.61 -8.91
C ASP A 842 -24.32 -10.02 -8.31
N ARG A 843 -23.31 -10.81 -8.69
CA ARG A 843 -23.00 -12.15 -8.15
C ARG A 843 -21.50 -12.44 -8.08
N ALA A 844 -20.66 -11.42 -8.20
CA ALA A 844 -19.22 -11.55 -8.17
C ALA A 844 -18.69 -11.61 -6.74
N VAL A 845 -17.69 -12.46 -6.53
CA VAL A 845 -16.86 -12.47 -5.32
C VAL A 845 -15.42 -12.30 -5.76
N ILE A 846 -14.76 -11.25 -5.28
CA ILE A 846 -13.44 -10.81 -5.72
C ILE A 846 -12.42 -11.08 -4.61
N ALA A 847 -11.50 -12.01 -4.89
CA ALA A 847 -10.22 -12.14 -4.21
C ALA A 847 -9.21 -11.22 -4.91
N ASN A 848 -8.74 -10.19 -4.20
CA ASN A 848 -7.84 -9.20 -4.79
C ASN A 848 -6.45 -9.28 -4.16
N ALA A 849 -5.40 -9.44 -4.98
CA ALA A 849 -4.02 -9.42 -4.52
C ALA A 849 -3.63 -7.99 -4.08
N THR A 850 -2.69 -7.88 -3.15
CA THR A 850 -2.13 -6.58 -2.80
C THR A 850 -1.41 -5.96 -4.00
N GLY A 851 -1.68 -4.69 -4.30
CA GLY A 851 -1.14 -3.99 -5.47
C GLY A 851 -1.97 -2.75 -5.79
N CYS A 852 -1.82 -2.17 -6.99
CA CYS A 852 -2.63 -1.00 -7.37
C CYS A 852 -4.13 -1.28 -7.20
N SER A 853 -4.58 -2.46 -7.63
CA SER A 853 -5.97 -2.89 -7.58
C SER A 853 -6.55 -2.98 -6.17
N SER A 854 -5.76 -3.33 -5.16
CA SER A 854 -6.23 -3.28 -3.77
C SER A 854 -6.21 -1.86 -3.22
N ILE A 855 -5.21 -1.04 -3.59
CA ILE A 855 -5.11 0.34 -3.11
C ILE A 855 -6.27 1.19 -3.62
N TYR A 856 -6.50 1.27 -4.93
CA TYR A 856 -7.66 2.04 -5.41
C TYR A 856 -8.99 1.31 -5.16
N GLY A 857 -8.97 0.01 -4.85
CA GLY A 857 -10.15 -0.84 -4.70
C GLY A 857 -10.69 -0.95 -3.27
N GLY A 858 -9.86 -0.71 -2.25
CA GLY A 858 -10.22 -0.91 -0.84
C GLY A 858 -9.43 -0.03 0.14
N ASN A 859 -8.91 1.12 -0.28
CA ASN A 859 -8.23 2.04 0.63
C ASN A 859 -9.21 3.03 1.26
N LEU A 860 -9.34 2.96 2.58
CA LEU A 860 -10.20 3.83 3.37
C LEU A 860 -9.79 5.31 3.25
N PRO A 861 -10.74 6.26 3.36
CA PRO A 861 -12.12 6.07 3.81
C PRO A 861 -13.12 5.64 2.72
N THR A 862 -12.76 5.72 1.43
CA THR A 862 -13.70 5.54 0.32
C THR A 862 -13.43 4.28 -0.52
N THR A 863 -14.49 3.50 -0.80
CA THR A 863 -14.44 2.25 -1.58
C THR A 863 -15.25 2.40 -2.88
N PRO A 864 -14.69 2.00 -4.05
CA PRO A 864 -15.33 2.17 -5.36
C PRO A 864 -16.31 1.06 -5.76
N TYR A 865 -16.20 -0.13 -5.17
CA TYR A 865 -17.15 -1.21 -5.40
C TYR A 865 -18.48 -0.82 -4.78
N THR A 866 -19.58 -0.91 -5.53
CA THR A 866 -20.91 -0.48 -5.10
C THR A 866 -21.98 -1.53 -5.40
N THR A 867 -23.21 -1.27 -4.98
CA THR A 867 -24.37 -2.13 -5.24
C THR A 867 -25.30 -1.50 -6.27
N ASN A 868 -26.06 -2.35 -6.96
CA ASN A 868 -27.15 -1.93 -7.82
C ASN A 868 -28.38 -1.50 -6.99
N SER A 869 -29.45 -1.10 -7.66
CA SER A 869 -30.72 -0.70 -7.00
C SER A 869 -31.39 -1.79 -6.16
N GLU A 870 -31.02 -3.07 -6.34
CA GLU A 870 -31.52 -4.20 -5.53
C GLU A 870 -30.59 -4.53 -4.34
N GLY A 871 -29.56 -3.71 -4.10
CA GLY A 871 -28.58 -3.94 -3.03
C GLY A 871 -27.55 -5.03 -3.33
N ARG A 872 -27.45 -5.49 -4.58
CA ARG A 872 -26.51 -6.54 -5.01
C ARG A 872 -25.27 -5.93 -5.66
N GLY A 873 -24.10 -6.42 -5.30
CA GLY A 873 -22.84 -5.97 -5.89
C GLY A 873 -21.67 -6.90 -5.53
N PRO A 874 -20.46 -6.59 -6.01
CA PRO A 874 -19.30 -7.43 -5.78
C PRO A 874 -18.97 -7.51 -4.28
N ALA A 875 -18.87 -8.72 -3.75
CA ALA A 875 -18.19 -8.93 -2.47
C ALA A 875 -16.68 -8.90 -2.72
N TRP A 876 -15.93 -8.09 -1.97
CA TRP A 876 -14.51 -7.86 -2.24
C TRP A 876 -13.68 -8.10 -0.98
N SER A 877 -12.52 -8.72 -1.12
CA SER A 877 -11.55 -8.89 -0.04
C SER A 877 -10.12 -8.96 -0.56
N ASN A 878 -9.19 -8.39 0.20
CA ASN A 878 -7.75 -8.55 0.02
C ASN A 878 -7.19 -9.35 1.20
N SER A 879 -6.62 -10.52 0.92
CA SER A 879 -5.84 -11.31 1.88
C SER A 879 -4.43 -10.73 1.95
N LEU A 880 -3.47 -11.29 1.19
CA LEU A 880 -2.09 -10.82 1.11
C LEU A 880 -1.64 -10.62 -0.34
N PHE A 881 -0.33 -10.40 -0.54
CA PHE A 881 0.24 -10.24 -1.88
C PHE A 881 0.53 -11.60 -2.52
N GLU A 882 1.00 -12.55 -1.72
CA GLU A 882 1.52 -13.85 -2.12
C GLU A 882 0.44 -14.94 -2.30
N ASP A 883 -0.72 -14.82 -1.64
CA ASP A 883 -1.68 -15.92 -1.45
C ASP A 883 -3.00 -15.77 -2.23
N ASN A 884 -3.12 -14.75 -3.10
CA ASN A 884 -4.43 -14.37 -3.63
C ASN A 884 -5.09 -15.47 -4.48
N ALA A 885 -4.30 -16.33 -5.14
CA ALA A 885 -4.85 -17.44 -5.91
C ALA A 885 -5.50 -18.48 -4.97
N GLU A 886 -4.77 -18.86 -3.92
CA GLU A 886 -5.17 -19.78 -2.87
C GLU A 886 -6.35 -19.24 -2.05
N TYR A 887 -6.39 -17.92 -1.83
CA TYR A 887 -7.52 -17.26 -1.20
C TYR A 887 -8.79 -17.38 -2.04
N GLY A 888 -8.70 -17.09 -3.34
CA GLY A 888 -9.79 -17.29 -4.30
C GLY A 888 -10.22 -18.76 -4.42
N LEU A 889 -9.26 -19.69 -4.34
CA LEU A 889 -9.52 -21.13 -4.28
C LEU A 889 -10.37 -21.49 -3.06
N GLY A 890 -9.97 -21.01 -1.86
CA GLY A 890 -10.71 -21.25 -0.62
C GLY A 890 -12.16 -20.76 -0.70
N LEU A 891 -12.38 -19.57 -1.26
CA LEU A 891 -13.72 -19.04 -1.53
C LEU A 891 -14.51 -19.95 -2.46
N ARG A 892 -13.88 -20.45 -3.54
CA ARG A 892 -14.55 -21.35 -4.48
C ARG A 892 -15.00 -22.65 -3.83
N PHE A 893 -14.10 -23.30 -3.09
CA PHE A 893 -14.41 -24.52 -2.35
C PHE A 893 -15.60 -24.33 -1.38
N ALA A 894 -15.60 -23.22 -0.64
CA ALA A 894 -16.67 -22.91 0.30
C ALA A 894 -18.04 -22.77 -0.40
N TYR A 895 -18.11 -22.01 -1.50
CA TYR A 895 -19.36 -21.82 -2.23
C TYR A 895 -19.87 -23.10 -2.92
N GLU A 896 -18.97 -23.96 -3.41
CA GLU A 896 -19.36 -25.27 -3.93
C GLU A 896 -19.99 -26.14 -2.85
N GLN A 897 -19.35 -26.24 -1.69
CA GLN A 897 -19.86 -27.03 -0.59
C GLN A 897 -21.20 -26.51 -0.08
N GLN A 898 -21.38 -25.19 0.00
CA GLN A 898 -22.64 -24.56 0.36
C GLN A 898 -23.73 -24.83 -0.69
N ASN A 899 -23.42 -24.75 -1.98
CA ASN A 899 -24.35 -25.09 -3.06
C ASN A 899 -24.79 -26.55 -2.99
N GLN A 900 -23.84 -27.48 -2.81
CA GLN A 900 -24.14 -28.92 -2.67
C GLN A 900 -25.03 -29.19 -1.46
N ALA A 901 -24.71 -28.60 -0.30
CA ALA A 901 -25.52 -28.73 0.90
C ALA A 901 -26.94 -28.16 0.70
N ALA A 902 -27.07 -27.01 0.05
CA ALA A 902 -28.37 -26.42 -0.29
C ALA A 902 -29.18 -27.35 -1.21
N ARG A 903 -28.56 -27.92 -2.25
CA ARG A 903 -29.20 -28.86 -3.18
C ARG A 903 -29.68 -30.14 -2.48
N GLN A 904 -28.86 -30.70 -1.58
CA GLN A 904 -29.22 -31.89 -0.79
C GLN A 904 -30.39 -31.61 0.17
N LEU A 905 -30.33 -30.50 0.90
CA LEU A 905 -31.42 -30.09 1.79
C LEU A 905 -32.71 -29.84 1.01
N LEU A 906 -32.62 -29.13 -0.11
CA LEU A 906 -33.77 -28.86 -0.98
C LEU A 906 -34.41 -30.17 -1.47
N SER A 907 -33.59 -31.14 -1.91
CA SER A 907 -34.06 -32.45 -2.34
C SER A 907 -34.73 -33.22 -1.20
N SER A 908 -34.19 -33.16 0.02
CA SER A 908 -34.76 -33.85 1.19
C SER A 908 -36.11 -33.26 1.64
N LEU A 909 -36.34 -31.97 1.35
CA LEU A 909 -37.55 -31.24 1.71
C LEU A 909 -38.57 -31.20 0.57
N ALA A 910 -38.30 -31.86 -0.56
CA ALA A 910 -39.17 -31.90 -1.73
C ALA A 910 -40.62 -32.31 -1.42
N PRO A 911 -40.90 -33.31 -0.54
CA PRO A 911 -42.27 -33.67 -0.18
C PRO A 911 -43.08 -32.55 0.50
N GLN A 912 -42.40 -31.58 1.11
CA GLN A 912 -43.02 -30.46 1.85
C GLN A 912 -43.07 -29.19 1.01
N ILE A 913 -42.14 -29.02 0.08
CA ILE A 913 -41.98 -27.82 -0.77
C ILE A 913 -42.72 -27.97 -2.11
N GLY A 914 -42.86 -29.21 -2.60
CA GLY A 914 -43.37 -29.61 -3.90
C GLY A 914 -42.25 -30.12 -4.81
N ASP A 915 -42.36 -31.39 -5.26
CA ASP A 915 -41.32 -32.06 -6.05
C ASP A 915 -41.02 -31.34 -7.38
N ASP A 916 -42.06 -30.89 -8.10
CA ASP A 916 -41.90 -30.17 -9.37
C ASP A 916 -41.13 -28.86 -9.18
N PHE A 917 -41.46 -28.09 -8.14
CA PHE A 917 -40.80 -26.83 -7.83
C PHE A 917 -39.33 -27.03 -7.40
N VAL A 918 -39.05 -28.09 -6.65
CA VAL A 918 -37.66 -28.47 -6.32
C VAL A 918 -36.89 -28.84 -7.58
N ASN A 919 -37.49 -29.64 -8.48
CA ASN A 919 -36.85 -30.04 -9.72
C ASN A 919 -36.56 -28.84 -10.63
N GLU A 920 -37.48 -27.89 -10.74
CA GLU A 920 -37.28 -26.63 -11.46
C GLU A 920 -36.06 -25.85 -10.96
N ILE A 921 -35.87 -25.76 -9.64
CA ILE A 921 -34.70 -25.08 -9.03
C ILE A 921 -33.40 -25.83 -9.33
N LEU A 922 -33.41 -27.15 -9.22
CA LEU A 922 -32.20 -27.98 -9.32
C LEU A 922 -31.68 -28.14 -10.75
N THR A 923 -32.57 -28.11 -11.74
CA THR A 923 -32.29 -28.31 -13.17
C THR A 923 -32.28 -27.00 -13.97
N ALA A 924 -32.54 -25.87 -13.31
CA ALA A 924 -32.49 -24.55 -13.93
C ALA A 924 -31.13 -24.29 -14.62
N PRO A 925 -31.13 -23.65 -15.80
CA PRO A 925 -29.90 -23.12 -16.40
C PRO A 925 -29.19 -22.17 -15.42
N THR A 926 -27.85 -22.25 -15.39
CA THR A 926 -27.01 -21.50 -14.44
C THR A 926 -26.20 -20.39 -15.08
N THR A 927 -26.29 -20.23 -16.41
CA THR A 927 -25.51 -19.27 -17.19
C THR A 927 -26.40 -18.24 -17.87
N GLY A 928 -25.98 -16.97 -17.88
CA GLY A 928 -26.67 -15.86 -18.54
C GLY A 928 -27.66 -15.13 -17.64
N GLU A 929 -27.85 -13.83 -17.89
CA GLU A 929 -28.62 -12.91 -17.05
C GLU A 929 -30.08 -13.36 -16.84
N ALA A 930 -30.79 -13.74 -17.92
CA ALA A 930 -32.18 -14.18 -17.82
C ALA A 930 -32.35 -15.44 -16.94
N ALA A 931 -31.40 -16.37 -17.01
CA ALA A 931 -31.43 -17.58 -16.20
C ALA A 931 -31.20 -17.28 -14.71
N ILE A 932 -30.25 -16.39 -14.40
CA ILE A 932 -29.98 -15.93 -13.03
C ILE A 932 -31.18 -15.19 -12.45
N THR A 933 -31.82 -14.29 -13.22
CA THR A 933 -33.03 -13.58 -12.78
C THR A 933 -34.16 -14.56 -12.46
N ALA A 934 -34.46 -15.50 -13.36
CA ALA A 934 -35.48 -16.52 -13.11
C ALA A 934 -35.14 -17.38 -11.88
N GLN A 935 -33.86 -17.73 -11.68
CA GLN A 935 -33.45 -18.50 -10.50
C GLN A 935 -33.61 -17.72 -9.20
N ARG A 936 -33.37 -16.40 -9.20
CA ARG A 936 -33.62 -15.53 -8.05
C ARG A 936 -35.10 -15.49 -7.69
N GLU A 937 -36.00 -15.40 -8.67
CA GLU A 937 -37.45 -15.46 -8.45
C GLU A 937 -37.85 -16.79 -7.79
N ARG A 938 -37.31 -17.92 -8.27
CA ARG A 938 -37.55 -19.22 -7.64
C ARG A 938 -37.03 -19.28 -6.21
N ILE A 939 -35.87 -18.70 -5.93
CA ILE A 939 -35.31 -18.68 -4.56
C ILE A 939 -36.10 -17.76 -3.63
N ALA A 940 -36.61 -16.63 -4.12
CA ALA A 940 -37.53 -15.79 -3.36
C ALA A 940 -38.80 -16.58 -2.99
N ALA A 941 -39.42 -17.26 -3.96
CA ALA A 941 -40.58 -18.12 -3.71
C ALA A 941 -40.25 -19.31 -2.78
N LEU A 942 -39.04 -19.86 -2.83
CA LEU A 942 -38.56 -20.86 -1.88
C LEU A 942 -38.49 -20.28 -0.46
N ARG A 943 -37.92 -19.09 -0.29
CA ARG A 943 -37.83 -18.40 1.01
C ARG A 943 -39.20 -18.14 1.63
N ASP A 944 -40.23 -17.88 0.82
CA ASP A 944 -41.61 -17.73 1.32
C ASP A 944 -42.22 -19.03 1.85
N LYS A 945 -41.77 -20.18 1.34
CA LYS A 945 -42.25 -21.51 1.74
C LYS A 945 -41.55 -22.06 2.98
N LEU A 946 -40.25 -21.82 3.13
CA LEU A 946 -39.42 -22.43 4.18
C LEU A 946 -39.89 -22.16 5.62
N PRO A 947 -40.32 -20.95 6.02
CA PRO A 947 -40.78 -20.68 7.39
C PRO A 947 -42.01 -21.51 7.81
N ARG A 948 -42.79 -22.02 6.85
CA ARG A 948 -43.98 -22.86 7.12
C ARG A 948 -43.60 -24.30 7.45
N ILE A 949 -42.33 -24.68 7.27
CA ILE A 949 -41.80 -26.01 7.53
C ILE A 949 -41.00 -25.95 8.83
N ALA A 950 -41.60 -26.43 9.93
CA ALA A 950 -40.96 -26.45 11.24
C ALA A 950 -39.92 -27.58 11.36
N SER A 951 -38.82 -27.48 10.62
CA SER A 951 -37.69 -28.43 10.68
C SER A 951 -36.33 -27.72 10.76
N PRO A 952 -35.33 -28.31 11.45
CA PRO A 952 -33.95 -27.81 11.41
C PRO A 952 -33.38 -27.77 9.99
N ALA A 953 -33.77 -28.71 9.12
CA ALA A 953 -33.36 -28.76 7.72
C ALA A 953 -33.87 -27.57 6.91
N ALA A 954 -35.13 -27.16 7.10
CA ALA A 954 -35.71 -26.00 6.43
C ALA A 954 -35.03 -24.69 6.87
N ARG A 955 -34.78 -24.51 8.18
CA ARG A 955 -34.01 -23.37 8.70
C ARG A 955 -32.59 -23.34 8.15
N ARG A 956 -31.93 -24.49 8.07
CA ARG A 956 -30.58 -24.58 7.48
C ARG A 956 -30.59 -24.24 5.99
N LEU A 957 -31.59 -24.71 5.24
CA LEU A 957 -31.76 -24.38 3.84
C LEU A 957 -32.03 -22.87 3.65
N GLU A 958 -32.75 -22.23 4.55
CA GLU A 958 -33.00 -20.78 4.51
C GLU A 958 -31.70 -19.95 4.57
N TYR A 959 -30.73 -20.35 5.41
CA TYR A 959 -29.41 -19.72 5.44
C TYR A 959 -28.58 -19.97 4.19
N LEU A 960 -28.78 -21.13 3.53
CA LEU A 960 -28.00 -21.54 2.37
C LEU A 960 -28.69 -21.26 1.03
N ALA A 961 -29.92 -20.76 1.02
CA ALA A 961 -30.75 -20.66 -0.18
C ALA A 961 -30.08 -19.85 -1.28
N ASP A 962 -29.35 -18.78 -0.92
CA ASP A 962 -28.66 -17.94 -1.91
C ASP A 962 -27.52 -18.69 -2.61
N SER A 963 -27.00 -19.76 -2.00
CA SER A 963 -25.96 -20.62 -2.59
C SER A 963 -26.48 -21.38 -3.81
N LEU A 964 -27.80 -21.49 -4.00
CA LEU A 964 -28.42 -22.06 -5.20
C LEU A 964 -28.28 -21.14 -6.44
N ILE A 965 -27.88 -19.88 -6.25
CA ILE A 965 -27.43 -18.98 -7.33
C ILE A 965 -25.91 -19.18 -7.51
N PRO A 966 -25.43 -19.49 -8.72
CA PRO A 966 -24.01 -19.67 -8.97
C PRO A 966 -23.24 -18.37 -8.68
N ARG A 967 -22.19 -18.48 -7.86
CA ARG A 967 -21.27 -17.40 -7.55
C ARG A 967 -20.17 -17.32 -8.61
N SER A 968 -19.85 -16.11 -9.07
CA SER A 968 -18.74 -15.85 -9.98
C SER A 968 -17.51 -15.45 -9.18
N VAL A 969 -16.60 -16.40 -8.94
CA VAL A 969 -15.36 -16.14 -8.19
C VAL A 969 -14.31 -15.56 -9.14
N TRP A 970 -13.84 -14.36 -8.82
CA TRP A 970 -12.82 -13.62 -9.57
C TRP A 970 -11.57 -13.42 -8.71
N ILE A 971 -10.41 -13.75 -9.27
CA ILE A 971 -9.10 -13.58 -8.66
C ILE A 971 -8.37 -12.48 -9.42
N VAL A 972 -8.30 -11.29 -8.83
CA VAL A 972 -7.82 -10.06 -9.49
C VAL A 972 -6.45 -9.66 -8.92
N GLY A 973 -5.49 -9.37 -9.78
CA GLY A 973 -4.19 -8.86 -9.32
C GLY A 973 -3.32 -8.32 -10.44
N GLY A 974 -2.25 -7.61 -10.08
CA GLY A 974 -1.29 -7.07 -11.04
C GLY A 974 -0.25 -8.10 -11.51
N ASP A 975 0.63 -7.70 -12.41
CA ASP A 975 1.68 -8.57 -12.93
C ASP A 975 2.69 -9.03 -11.85
N GLY A 976 3.01 -8.18 -10.88
CA GLY A 976 3.93 -8.56 -9.81
C GLY A 976 3.42 -9.70 -8.91
N TRP A 977 2.11 -9.83 -8.76
CA TRP A 977 1.54 -11.00 -8.09
C TRP A 977 1.63 -12.23 -9.00
N ALA A 978 1.04 -12.15 -10.20
CA ALA A 978 0.82 -13.31 -11.05
C ALA A 978 2.11 -13.89 -11.65
N TYR A 979 3.10 -13.06 -11.94
CA TYR A 979 4.34 -13.51 -12.58
C TYR A 979 5.43 -13.87 -11.57
N ASP A 980 5.43 -13.22 -10.40
CA ASP A 980 6.48 -13.31 -9.39
C ASP A 980 6.02 -13.99 -8.09
N ILE A 981 5.53 -13.24 -7.11
CA ILE A 981 5.39 -13.72 -5.73
C ILE A 981 4.28 -14.76 -5.55
N GLY A 982 3.14 -14.57 -6.21
CA GLY A 982 1.99 -15.48 -6.14
C GLY A 982 1.94 -16.50 -7.26
N PHE A 983 2.99 -16.60 -8.08
CA PHE A 983 2.98 -17.49 -9.24
C PHE A 983 2.86 -18.97 -8.85
N GLY A 984 3.49 -19.41 -7.76
CA GLY A 984 3.37 -20.81 -7.30
C GLY A 984 1.94 -21.18 -6.92
N GLY A 985 1.24 -20.30 -6.21
CA GLY A 985 -0.18 -20.44 -5.89
C GLY A 985 -1.07 -20.40 -7.14
N LEU A 986 -0.80 -19.46 -8.04
CA LEU A 986 -1.51 -19.33 -9.32
C LEU A 986 -1.39 -20.59 -10.19
N ASP A 987 -0.17 -21.11 -10.33
CA ASP A 987 0.13 -22.38 -11.02
C ASP A 987 -0.66 -23.54 -10.41
N HIS A 988 -0.65 -23.66 -9.07
CA HIS A 988 -1.41 -24.68 -8.36
C HIS A 988 -2.91 -24.58 -8.63
N VAL A 989 -3.50 -23.39 -8.55
CA VAL A 989 -4.93 -23.18 -8.85
C VAL A 989 -5.28 -23.55 -10.28
N MET A 990 -4.45 -23.16 -11.26
CA MET A 990 -4.62 -23.56 -12.66
C MET A 990 -4.59 -25.08 -12.85
N SER A 991 -3.74 -25.79 -12.10
CA SER A 991 -3.62 -27.25 -12.19
C SER A 991 -4.86 -28.01 -11.69
N LEU A 992 -5.66 -27.40 -10.81
CA LEU A 992 -6.84 -28.05 -10.21
C LEU A 992 -8.07 -28.02 -11.14
N GLY A 993 -8.10 -27.11 -12.12
CA GLY A 993 -9.20 -27.01 -13.09
C GLY A 993 -10.54 -26.58 -12.51
N LEU A 994 -10.57 -26.03 -11.29
CA LEU A 994 -11.81 -25.54 -10.66
C LEU A 994 -12.33 -24.27 -11.32
N ASN A 995 -13.63 -24.04 -11.24
CA ASN A 995 -14.30 -22.90 -11.87
C ASN A 995 -14.00 -21.59 -11.11
N VAL A 996 -12.90 -20.95 -11.49
CA VAL A 996 -12.46 -19.62 -11.03
C VAL A 996 -11.98 -18.80 -12.21
N ASN A 997 -12.19 -17.48 -12.14
CA ASN A 997 -11.78 -16.54 -13.18
C ASN A 997 -10.63 -15.68 -12.69
N ILE A 998 -9.48 -15.73 -13.34
CA ILE A 998 -8.30 -14.94 -13.00
C ILE A 998 -8.19 -13.76 -13.95
N LEU A 999 -8.05 -12.55 -13.40
CA LEU A 999 -7.80 -11.32 -14.16
C LEU A 999 -6.45 -10.73 -13.74
N VAL A 1000 -5.48 -10.83 -14.64
CA VAL A 1000 -4.14 -10.24 -14.46
C VAL A 1000 -4.09 -8.88 -15.16
N LEU A 1001 -3.96 -7.83 -14.36
CA LEU A 1001 -3.81 -6.44 -14.80
C LEU A 1001 -2.33 -6.18 -15.08
N ASP A 1002 -1.89 -6.50 -16.30
CA ASP A 1002 -0.47 -6.52 -16.65
C ASP A 1002 0.03 -5.12 -17.00
N THR A 1003 0.67 -4.48 -16.03
CA THR A 1003 1.35 -3.19 -16.19
C THR A 1003 2.82 -3.34 -16.54
N GLU A 1004 3.33 -4.58 -16.57
CA GLU A 1004 4.71 -4.95 -16.82
C GLU A 1004 5.74 -4.35 -15.84
N VAL A 1005 5.30 -3.86 -14.68
CA VAL A 1005 6.14 -3.34 -13.59
C VAL A 1005 5.36 -3.41 -12.27
N TYR A 1006 6.05 -3.33 -11.13
CA TYR A 1006 5.39 -3.19 -9.84
C TYR A 1006 4.92 -1.74 -9.67
N SER A 1007 3.77 -1.44 -10.26
CA SER A 1007 3.24 -0.09 -10.37
C SER A 1007 2.95 0.56 -9.01
N ASN A 1008 2.60 -0.20 -7.98
CA ASN A 1008 2.23 0.36 -6.67
C ASN A 1008 3.44 0.89 -5.89
N THR A 1009 4.52 0.12 -5.85
CA THR A 1009 5.71 0.38 -5.05
C THR A 1009 6.71 1.32 -5.73
N GLY A 1010 6.35 1.89 -6.90
CA GLY A 1010 7.16 2.91 -7.59
C GLY A 1010 7.82 2.46 -8.89
N GLY A 1011 7.38 1.34 -9.49
CA GLY A 1011 7.81 0.91 -10.83
C GLY A 1011 9.09 0.07 -10.83
N GLN A 1012 9.20 -0.89 -9.91
CA GLN A 1012 10.23 -1.93 -9.95
C GLN A 1012 9.97 -2.92 -11.08
N GLN A 1013 11.03 -3.56 -11.60
CA GLN A 1013 10.84 -4.61 -12.61
C GLN A 1013 10.09 -5.81 -12.01
N SER A 1014 9.34 -6.49 -12.87
CA SER A 1014 8.72 -7.79 -12.65
C SER A 1014 9.24 -8.78 -13.68
N LYS A 1015 8.93 -10.08 -13.53
CA LYS A 1015 9.13 -11.03 -14.64
C LYS A 1015 8.25 -10.71 -15.86
N ALA A 1016 7.25 -9.85 -15.71
CA ALA A 1016 6.44 -9.34 -16.81
C ALA A 1016 7.04 -8.13 -17.54
N THR A 1017 8.09 -7.49 -16.99
CA THR A 1017 8.80 -6.38 -17.65
C THR A 1017 9.42 -6.83 -18.98
N PRO A 1018 9.25 -6.07 -20.08
CA PRO A 1018 9.80 -6.45 -21.38
C PRO A 1018 11.31 -6.21 -21.48
N LEU A 1019 11.94 -6.88 -22.46
CA LEU A 1019 13.35 -6.70 -22.76
C LEU A 1019 13.66 -5.22 -23.07
N GLY A 1020 14.71 -4.68 -22.43
CA GLY A 1020 15.15 -3.31 -22.63
C GLY A 1020 14.42 -2.24 -21.83
N ALA A 1021 13.33 -2.58 -21.13
CA ALA A 1021 12.64 -1.60 -20.29
C ALA A 1021 13.47 -1.25 -19.05
N LEU A 1022 13.61 0.05 -18.82
CA LEU A 1022 14.11 0.69 -17.62
C LEU A 1022 13.01 0.63 -16.56
N ALA A 1023 13.36 0.07 -15.41
CA ALA A 1023 12.57 0.06 -14.19
C ALA A 1023 13.53 0.09 -13.01
N LYS A 1024 13.04 0.32 -11.78
CA LYS A 1024 13.89 0.14 -10.60
C LYS A 1024 14.34 -1.33 -10.53
N PHE A 1025 15.61 -1.58 -10.17
CA PHE A 1025 16.32 -2.87 -10.26
C PHE A 1025 16.64 -3.33 -11.69
N ALA A 1026 16.26 -2.54 -12.69
CA ALA A 1026 16.64 -2.67 -14.09
C ALA A 1026 17.09 -1.31 -14.64
N SER A 1027 17.93 -0.60 -13.88
CA SER A 1027 18.36 0.78 -14.19
C SER A 1027 19.08 0.90 -15.53
N ASN A 1028 19.67 -0.19 -16.04
CA ASN A 1028 20.33 -0.29 -17.34
C ASN A 1028 19.48 -1.03 -18.41
N GLY A 1029 18.19 -1.22 -18.14
CA GLY A 1029 17.27 -1.98 -18.96
C GLY A 1029 17.29 -3.46 -18.62
N LYS A 1030 16.11 -4.09 -18.57
CA LYS A 1030 16.00 -5.53 -18.34
C LYS A 1030 16.66 -6.31 -19.46
N ASN A 1031 17.52 -7.27 -19.12
CA ASN A 1031 18.30 -8.04 -20.09
C ASN A 1031 17.64 -9.39 -20.49
N THR A 1032 16.48 -9.71 -19.93
CA THR A 1032 15.74 -10.95 -20.22
C THR A 1032 14.37 -10.64 -20.82
N PRO A 1033 13.85 -11.49 -21.72
CA PRO A 1033 12.52 -11.32 -22.28
C PRO A 1033 11.43 -11.44 -21.19
N LYS A 1034 10.22 -11.02 -21.55
CA LYS A 1034 9.02 -11.17 -20.69
C LYS A 1034 8.74 -12.66 -20.46
N LYS A 1035 8.46 -13.07 -19.22
CA LYS A 1035 7.95 -14.42 -18.93
C LYS A 1035 6.61 -14.61 -19.63
N ASP A 1036 6.42 -15.70 -20.37
CA ASP A 1036 5.17 -15.95 -21.07
C ASP A 1036 4.18 -16.75 -20.21
N LEU A 1037 3.43 -16.03 -19.36
CA LEU A 1037 2.41 -16.64 -18.50
C LEU A 1037 1.26 -17.27 -19.31
N GLY A 1038 0.96 -16.71 -20.50
CA GLY A 1038 -0.09 -17.23 -21.36
C GLY A 1038 0.28 -18.60 -21.92
N MET A 1039 1.50 -18.77 -22.43
CA MET A 1039 2.01 -20.08 -22.88
C MET A 1039 2.10 -21.09 -21.74
N ILE A 1040 2.52 -20.68 -20.55
CA ILE A 1040 2.55 -21.56 -19.36
C ILE A 1040 1.14 -22.06 -19.04
N ALA A 1041 0.15 -21.16 -18.96
CA ALA A 1041 -1.24 -21.53 -18.68
C ALA A 1041 -1.84 -22.44 -19.77
N MET A 1042 -1.56 -22.16 -21.05
CA MET A 1042 -2.01 -23.00 -22.17
C MET A 1042 -1.43 -24.41 -22.14
N SER A 1043 -0.26 -24.61 -21.51
CA SER A 1043 0.40 -25.93 -21.46
C SER A 1043 -0.40 -26.99 -20.69
N TYR A 1044 -1.29 -26.59 -19.78
CA TYR A 1044 -2.21 -27.51 -19.11
C TYR A 1044 -3.27 -28.10 -20.06
N GLY A 1045 -3.61 -27.39 -21.13
CA GLY A 1045 -4.67 -27.76 -22.08
C GLY A 1045 -6.10 -27.65 -21.55
N SER A 1046 -6.29 -27.59 -20.23
CA SER A 1046 -7.58 -27.48 -19.53
C SER A 1046 -7.88 -26.08 -18.98
N VAL A 1047 -7.01 -25.10 -19.21
CA VAL A 1047 -7.18 -23.72 -18.75
C VAL A 1047 -7.63 -22.85 -19.92
N TYR A 1048 -8.70 -22.08 -19.76
CA TYR A 1048 -9.06 -21.04 -20.73
C TYR A 1048 -8.08 -19.86 -20.58
N VAL A 1049 -7.48 -19.40 -21.69
CA VAL A 1049 -6.49 -18.30 -21.66
C VAL A 1049 -6.87 -17.23 -22.65
N ALA A 1050 -6.88 -15.96 -22.26
CA ALA A 1050 -7.04 -14.84 -23.18
C ALA A 1050 -6.00 -13.75 -22.93
N ARG A 1051 -5.46 -13.17 -24.00
CA ARG A 1051 -4.63 -11.97 -23.94
C ARG A 1051 -5.38 -10.82 -24.61
N VAL A 1052 -5.65 -9.76 -23.86
CA VAL A 1052 -6.59 -8.69 -24.24
C VAL A 1052 -5.96 -7.30 -24.15
N ALA A 1053 -6.45 -6.38 -24.97
CA ALA A 1053 -6.12 -4.95 -24.91
C ALA A 1053 -7.31 -4.13 -25.44
N PHE A 1054 -8.11 -3.53 -24.54
CA PHE A 1054 -9.36 -2.87 -24.94
C PHE A 1054 -9.15 -1.66 -25.87
N GLY A 1055 -8.00 -0.98 -25.74
CA GLY A 1055 -7.63 0.14 -26.60
C GLY A 1055 -7.38 -0.31 -28.03
N ALA A 1056 -6.94 -1.56 -28.23
CA ALA A 1056 -6.70 -2.15 -29.53
C ALA A 1056 -7.95 -2.79 -30.16
N LYS A 1057 -8.67 -3.64 -29.40
CA LYS A 1057 -9.84 -4.36 -29.91
C LYS A 1057 -10.85 -4.66 -28.79
N ASP A 1058 -11.67 -3.66 -28.48
CA ASP A 1058 -12.75 -3.71 -27.48
C ASP A 1058 -13.69 -4.94 -27.60
N SER A 1059 -14.12 -5.27 -28.82
CA SER A 1059 -14.97 -6.44 -29.09
C SER A 1059 -14.32 -7.77 -28.71
N GLN A 1060 -13.01 -7.92 -28.90
CA GLN A 1060 -12.28 -9.12 -28.49
C GLN A 1060 -12.17 -9.19 -26.96
N THR A 1061 -11.98 -8.05 -26.31
CA THR A 1061 -11.94 -7.98 -24.84
C THR A 1061 -13.27 -8.43 -24.24
N LEU A 1062 -14.41 -7.90 -24.72
CA LEU A 1062 -15.73 -8.33 -24.26
C LEU A 1062 -15.94 -9.83 -24.44
N LYS A 1063 -15.66 -10.34 -25.64
CA LYS A 1063 -15.78 -11.77 -25.95
C LYS A 1063 -14.93 -12.65 -25.04
N ALA A 1064 -13.73 -12.19 -24.69
CA ALA A 1064 -12.85 -12.93 -23.80
C ALA A 1064 -13.41 -13.06 -22.36
N PHE A 1065 -14.09 -12.02 -21.85
CA PHE A 1065 -14.77 -12.07 -20.55
C PHE A 1065 -15.95 -13.03 -20.57
N GLU A 1066 -16.76 -13.00 -21.63
CA GLU A 1066 -17.91 -13.91 -21.81
C GLU A 1066 -17.48 -15.37 -21.90
N GLU A 1067 -16.44 -15.66 -22.68
CA GLU A 1067 -15.91 -17.01 -22.82
C GLU A 1067 -15.24 -17.51 -21.54
N ALA A 1068 -14.50 -16.65 -20.83
CA ALA A 1068 -13.86 -16.99 -19.56
C ALA A 1068 -14.88 -17.34 -18.47
N GLU A 1069 -15.91 -16.50 -18.28
CA GLU A 1069 -16.90 -16.72 -17.22
C GLU A 1069 -17.76 -17.95 -17.49
N SER A 1070 -18.10 -18.21 -18.75
CA SER A 1070 -18.90 -19.36 -19.14
C SER A 1070 -18.10 -20.68 -19.19
N TYR A 1071 -16.77 -20.62 -19.09
CA TYR A 1071 -15.94 -21.82 -19.08
C TYR A 1071 -16.09 -22.55 -17.73
N PRO A 1072 -16.51 -23.83 -17.71
CA PRO A 1072 -16.72 -24.58 -16.48
C PRO A 1072 -15.40 -25.13 -15.91
N GLY A 1073 -14.42 -24.26 -15.73
CA GLY A 1073 -13.08 -24.59 -15.27
C GLY A 1073 -12.26 -23.33 -15.01
N THR A 1074 -10.94 -23.47 -14.90
CA THR A 1074 -10.09 -22.31 -14.61
C THR A 1074 -9.89 -21.45 -15.86
N SER A 1075 -10.11 -20.14 -15.71
CA SER A 1075 -9.93 -19.15 -16.76
C SER A 1075 -8.90 -18.10 -16.35
N ILE A 1076 -8.06 -17.64 -17.27
CA ILE A 1076 -7.12 -16.54 -17.05
C ILE A 1076 -7.16 -15.52 -18.19
N ILE A 1077 -7.32 -14.25 -17.83
CA ILE A 1077 -7.30 -13.10 -18.75
C ILE A 1077 -6.07 -12.24 -18.41
N LEU A 1078 -5.15 -12.11 -19.37
CA LEU A 1078 -3.99 -11.22 -19.33
C LEU A 1078 -4.33 -9.89 -20.02
N ALA A 1079 -4.50 -8.84 -19.24
CA ALA A 1079 -5.01 -7.55 -19.70
C ALA A 1079 -3.91 -6.47 -19.73
N TYR A 1080 -3.55 -6.00 -20.94
CA TYR A 1080 -2.56 -4.92 -21.06
C TYR A 1080 -3.08 -3.64 -20.39
N SER A 1081 -2.36 -3.20 -19.36
CA SER A 1081 -2.75 -2.12 -18.48
C SER A 1081 -1.70 -1.01 -18.51
N HIS A 1082 -1.87 -0.05 -19.42
CA HIS A 1082 -1.00 1.12 -19.48
C HIS A 1082 -0.92 1.88 -18.14
N CYS A 1083 0.28 2.36 -17.80
CA CYS A 1083 0.57 2.94 -16.49
C CYS A 1083 1.44 4.20 -16.60
N ILE A 1084 1.32 5.09 -15.61
CA ILE A 1084 2.20 6.26 -15.47
C ILE A 1084 3.69 5.88 -15.42
N ALA A 1085 4.01 4.67 -14.92
CA ALA A 1085 5.38 4.15 -14.85
C ALA A 1085 6.01 3.89 -16.24
N HIS A 1086 5.20 3.80 -17.30
CA HIS A 1086 5.69 3.69 -18.68
C HIS A 1086 6.29 5.02 -19.17
N GLY A 1087 5.90 6.13 -18.53
CA GLY A 1087 6.47 7.45 -18.76
C GLY A 1087 6.08 8.04 -20.11
N TYR A 1088 4.78 8.06 -20.41
CA TYR A 1088 4.20 8.84 -21.51
C TYR A 1088 2.88 9.46 -21.06
N SER A 1089 2.27 10.33 -21.88
CA SER A 1089 1.01 10.97 -21.49
C SER A 1089 -0.13 9.95 -21.49
N MET A 1090 -0.82 9.82 -20.36
CA MET A 1090 -1.87 8.81 -20.17
C MET A 1090 -3.03 8.95 -21.15
N ASN A 1091 -3.25 10.13 -21.73
CA ASN A 1091 -4.26 10.32 -22.78
C ASN A 1091 -3.97 9.52 -24.06
N MET A 1092 -2.70 9.17 -24.31
CA MET A 1092 -2.27 8.34 -25.44
C MET A 1092 -2.37 6.84 -25.14
N GLY A 1093 -2.87 6.46 -23.95
CA GLY A 1093 -2.97 5.08 -23.51
C GLY A 1093 -3.54 4.13 -24.55
N LEU A 1094 -4.68 4.48 -25.15
CA LEU A 1094 -5.39 3.64 -26.12
C LEU A 1094 -4.61 3.44 -27.42
N GLU A 1095 -4.01 4.52 -27.94
CA GLU A 1095 -3.18 4.46 -29.15
C GLU A 1095 -1.92 3.64 -28.90
N GLN A 1096 -1.34 3.74 -27.71
CA GLN A 1096 -0.19 2.93 -27.33
C GLN A 1096 -0.56 1.43 -27.21
N GLN A 1097 -1.77 1.07 -26.75
CA GLN A 1097 -2.24 -0.32 -26.79
C GLN A 1097 -2.39 -0.83 -28.24
N LYS A 1098 -2.96 -0.02 -29.14
CA LYS A 1098 -3.07 -0.36 -30.57
C LYS A 1098 -1.69 -0.60 -31.16
N LEU A 1099 -0.74 0.28 -30.83
CA LEU A 1099 0.63 0.18 -31.32
C LEU A 1099 1.34 -1.06 -30.77
N ALA A 1100 1.11 -1.43 -29.50
CA ALA A 1100 1.63 -2.68 -28.94
C ALA A 1100 1.13 -3.92 -29.69
N VAL A 1101 -0.15 -3.95 -30.08
CA VAL A 1101 -0.70 -5.03 -30.92
C VAL A 1101 -0.12 -4.99 -32.33
N ASN A 1102 -0.07 -3.82 -32.97
CA ASN A 1102 0.41 -3.68 -34.36
C ASN A 1102 1.91 -3.96 -34.52
N THR A 1103 2.69 -3.83 -33.44
CA THR A 1103 4.11 -4.20 -33.42
C THR A 1103 4.36 -5.65 -33.04
N GLY A 1104 3.35 -6.38 -32.55
CA GLY A 1104 3.50 -7.75 -32.06
C GLY A 1104 4.06 -7.87 -30.65
N THR A 1105 4.33 -6.76 -29.94
CA THR A 1105 4.77 -6.82 -28.53
C THR A 1105 3.66 -7.32 -27.60
N TRP A 1106 2.39 -7.07 -27.98
CA TRP A 1106 1.21 -7.58 -27.29
C TRP A 1106 0.21 -8.24 -28.25
N PRO A 1107 0.47 -9.49 -28.72
CA PRO A 1107 -0.48 -10.19 -29.59
C PRO A 1107 -1.77 -10.51 -28.84
N LEU A 1108 -2.91 -10.37 -29.53
CA LEU A 1108 -4.23 -10.74 -29.00
C LEU A 1108 -4.59 -12.17 -29.42
N TYR A 1109 -4.95 -13.00 -28.45
CA TYR A 1109 -5.38 -14.39 -28.70
C TYR A 1109 -6.33 -14.88 -27.61
N ARG A 1110 -7.01 -15.98 -27.90
CA ARG A 1110 -7.82 -16.79 -26.98
C ARG A 1110 -7.50 -18.27 -27.17
N PHE A 1111 -7.39 -19.01 -26.08
CA PHE A 1111 -7.28 -20.46 -26.06
C PHE A 1111 -8.49 -20.99 -25.29
N ASP A 1112 -9.37 -21.69 -25.99
CA ASP A 1112 -10.59 -22.26 -25.41
C ASP A 1112 -10.56 -23.79 -25.49
N PRO A 1113 -10.36 -24.49 -24.35
CA PRO A 1113 -10.33 -25.95 -24.29
C PRO A 1113 -11.56 -26.63 -24.92
N ARG A 1114 -12.74 -26.02 -24.82
CA ARG A 1114 -14.00 -26.56 -25.37
C ARG A 1114 -13.96 -26.75 -26.89
N ARG A 1115 -13.14 -25.96 -27.58
CA ARG A 1115 -12.97 -26.07 -29.04
C ARG A 1115 -12.20 -27.34 -29.42
N ALA A 1116 -11.21 -27.74 -28.62
CA ALA A 1116 -10.49 -28.99 -28.85
C ALA A 1116 -11.42 -30.20 -28.72
N GLU A 1117 -12.34 -30.17 -27.75
CA GLU A 1117 -13.39 -31.19 -27.59
C GLU A 1117 -14.31 -31.26 -28.81
N ALA A 1118 -14.57 -30.12 -29.45
CA ALA A 1118 -15.34 -30.03 -30.69
C ALA A 1118 -14.51 -30.31 -31.97
N GLY A 1119 -13.26 -30.77 -31.85
CA GLY A 1119 -12.37 -31.05 -32.99
C GLY A 1119 -11.86 -29.80 -33.72
N GLN A 1120 -11.97 -28.63 -33.10
CA GLN A 1120 -11.48 -27.35 -33.62
C GLN A 1120 -10.16 -26.95 -32.92
N PRO A 1121 -9.31 -26.10 -33.54
CA PRO A 1121 -8.17 -25.52 -32.84
C PRO A 1121 -8.62 -24.75 -31.60
N ALA A 1122 -8.06 -25.08 -30.43
CA ALA A 1122 -8.33 -24.37 -29.19
C ALA A 1122 -7.76 -22.95 -29.22
N PHE A 1123 -6.56 -22.81 -29.78
CA PHE A 1123 -5.90 -21.53 -29.97
C PHE A 1123 -6.49 -20.73 -31.14
N GLN A 1124 -6.79 -19.46 -30.87
CA GLN A 1124 -7.36 -18.49 -31.80
C GLN A 1124 -6.52 -17.22 -31.74
N LEU A 1125 -5.84 -16.88 -32.83
CA LEU A 1125 -5.12 -15.63 -32.97
C LEU A 1125 -6.08 -14.52 -33.42
N ASP A 1126 -6.32 -13.53 -32.59
CA ASP A 1126 -7.38 -12.52 -32.77
C ASP A 1126 -6.88 -11.19 -33.37
N CYS A 1127 -5.58 -11.11 -33.73
CA CYS A 1127 -4.93 -9.96 -34.35
C CYS A 1127 -4.22 -10.36 -35.66
N GLY A 1128 -3.96 -9.38 -36.52
CA GLY A 1128 -3.18 -9.57 -37.75
C GLY A 1128 -1.68 -9.58 -37.47
N ALA A 1129 -0.89 -9.97 -38.48
CA ALA A 1129 0.57 -9.96 -38.39
C ALA A 1129 1.13 -8.58 -38.01
N PRO A 1130 2.27 -8.52 -37.30
CA PRO A 1130 2.95 -7.26 -37.01
C PRO A 1130 3.15 -6.45 -38.29
N THR A 1131 2.69 -5.20 -38.29
CA THR A 1131 2.77 -4.28 -39.44
C THR A 1131 3.67 -3.08 -39.18
N VAL A 1132 4.12 -2.91 -37.94
CA VAL A 1132 4.92 -1.78 -37.48
C VAL A 1132 6.18 -2.31 -36.77
N PRO A 1133 7.37 -1.73 -36.99
CA PRO A 1133 8.58 -2.12 -36.25
C PRO A 1133 8.47 -1.83 -34.74
N VAL A 1134 9.06 -2.69 -33.90
CA VAL A 1134 9.05 -2.55 -32.43
C VAL A 1134 9.59 -1.18 -31.98
N ALA A 1135 10.57 -0.62 -32.70
CA ALA A 1135 11.16 0.69 -32.42
C ALA A 1135 10.12 1.83 -32.28
N GLU A 1136 9.03 1.77 -33.06
CA GLU A 1136 7.97 2.78 -33.06
C GLU A 1136 7.13 2.76 -31.78
N TYR A 1137 6.99 1.60 -31.15
CA TYR A 1137 6.36 1.44 -29.84
C TYR A 1137 7.30 1.95 -28.74
N LEU A 1138 8.56 1.47 -28.74
CA LEU A 1138 9.53 1.80 -27.69
C LEU A 1138 9.85 3.29 -27.61
N LYS A 1139 9.93 3.99 -28.76
CA LYS A 1139 10.27 5.42 -28.77
C LYS A 1139 9.27 6.30 -28.01
N ASN A 1140 8.01 5.87 -27.86
CA ASN A 1140 6.96 6.67 -27.22
C ASN A 1140 7.08 6.66 -25.70
N GLU A 1141 7.74 5.67 -25.11
CA GLU A 1141 7.75 5.46 -23.66
C GLU A 1141 9.12 5.79 -23.06
N LEU A 1142 9.15 6.62 -22.01
CA LEU A 1142 10.41 6.96 -21.35
C LEU A 1142 11.12 5.74 -20.78
N ARG A 1143 10.39 4.67 -20.43
CA ARG A 1143 10.99 3.42 -19.95
C ARG A 1143 11.88 2.72 -20.97
N PHE A 1144 11.91 3.09 -22.25
CA PHE A 1144 12.89 2.54 -23.20
C PHE A 1144 13.95 3.56 -23.65
N ARG A 1145 13.88 4.80 -23.14
CA ARG A 1145 14.83 5.85 -23.49
C ARG A 1145 16.01 5.84 -22.51
N SER A 1146 17.12 5.21 -22.91
CA SER A 1146 18.36 5.17 -22.10
C SER A 1146 18.79 6.57 -21.63
N LYS A 1147 19.09 6.70 -20.33
CA LYS A 1147 19.55 7.96 -19.70
C LYS A 1147 21.04 8.26 -19.92
N GLY A 1148 21.80 7.43 -20.65
CA GLY A 1148 23.24 7.63 -20.88
C GLY A 1148 23.89 6.72 -21.92
N THR A 1149 24.21 7.29 -23.08
CA THR A 1149 25.42 7.09 -23.92
C THR A 1149 25.97 5.73 -24.37
N ASP A 1150 25.33 4.57 -24.18
CA ASP A 1150 25.70 3.37 -24.97
C ASP A 1150 24.72 3.13 -26.13
N LYS A 1151 24.97 3.82 -27.25
CA LYS A 1151 24.20 3.67 -28.49
C LYS A 1151 24.27 2.25 -29.07
N ALA A 1152 25.39 1.55 -28.87
CA ALA A 1152 25.58 0.20 -29.38
C ALA A 1152 24.72 -0.79 -28.60
N ARG A 1153 24.72 -0.72 -27.26
CA ARG A 1153 23.83 -1.52 -26.41
C ARG A 1153 22.36 -1.23 -26.67
N ALA A 1154 21.97 0.04 -26.81
CA ALA A 1154 20.58 0.40 -27.11
C ALA A 1154 20.13 -0.21 -28.46
N ALA A 1155 20.99 -0.16 -29.48
CA ALA A 1155 20.71 -0.79 -30.77
C ALA A 1155 20.63 -2.33 -30.67
N ALA A 1156 21.52 -2.95 -29.89
CA ALA A 1156 21.51 -4.39 -29.66
C ALA A 1156 20.24 -4.86 -28.93
N ILE A 1157 19.80 -4.13 -27.90
CA ILE A 1157 18.55 -4.39 -27.18
C ILE A 1157 17.35 -4.26 -28.11
N LEU A 1158 17.31 -3.22 -28.95
CA LEU A 1158 16.23 -3.04 -29.92
C LEU A 1158 16.17 -4.19 -30.94
N ALA A 1159 17.32 -4.61 -31.47
CA ALA A 1159 17.41 -5.74 -32.40
C ALA A 1159 16.96 -7.05 -31.73
N ALA A 1160 17.39 -7.29 -30.49
CA ALA A 1160 16.96 -8.44 -29.71
C ALA A 1160 15.45 -8.41 -29.40
N ALA A 1161 14.88 -7.24 -29.11
CA ALA A 1161 13.46 -7.08 -28.86
C ALA A 1161 12.62 -7.36 -30.13
N GLN A 1162 13.08 -6.90 -31.30
CA GLN A 1162 12.44 -7.23 -32.58
C GLN A 1162 12.51 -8.74 -32.84
N ALA A 1163 13.68 -9.35 -32.70
CA ALA A 1163 13.85 -10.79 -32.92
C ALA A 1163 13.02 -11.64 -31.94
N ASP A 1164 12.86 -11.21 -30.69
CA ASP A 1164 12.01 -11.89 -29.70
C ASP A 1164 10.54 -11.84 -30.10
N VAL A 1165 10.06 -10.68 -30.57
CA VAL A 1165 8.70 -10.51 -31.09
C VAL A 1165 8.45 -11.38 -32.32
N ASP A 1166 9.38 -11.38 -33.29
CA ASP A 1166 9.25 -12.16 -34.51
C ASP A 1166 9.18 -13.67 -34.19
N ARG A 1167 10.08 -14.16 -33.33
CA ARG A 1167 10.10 -15.56 -32.85
C ARG A 1167 8.82 -15.94 -32.12
N HIS A 1168 8.33 -15.07 -31.24
CA HIS A 1168 7.09 -15.31 -30.50
C HIS A 1168 5.89 -15.34 -31.45
N TRP A 1169 5.83 -14.42 -32.42
CA TRP A 1169 4.79 -14.40 -33.45
C TRP A 1169 4.74 -15.70 -34.27
N ASP A 1170 5.90 -16.18 -34.74
CA ASP A 1170 5.99 -17.44 -35.49
C ASP A 1170 5.45 -18.63 -34.67
N THR A 1171 5.73 -18.63 -33.35
CA THR A 1171 5.22 -19.65 -32.43
C THR A 1171 3.70 -19.60 -32.32
N LEU A 1172 3.12 -18.42 -32.12
CA LEU A 1172 1.66 -18.25 -32.03
C LEU A 1172 0.96 -18.58 -33.35
N GLN A 1173 1.57 -18.22 -34.49
CA GLN A 1173 1.05 -18.55 -35.80
C GLN A 1173 1.01 -20.07 -36.02
N ALA A 1174 2.08 -20.79 -35.65
CA ALA A 1174 2.11 -22.24 -35.72
C ALA A 1174 1.02 -22.88 -34.84
N MET A 1175 0.82 -22.37 -33.62
CA MET A 1175 -0.25 -22.85 -32.73
C MET A 1175 -1.65 -22.64 -33.32
N ALA A 1176 -1.89 -21.55 -34.05
CA ALA A 1176 -3.18 -21.28 -34.69
C ALA A 1176 -3.50 -22.20 -35.88
N GLN A 1177 -2.48 -22.80 -36.50
CA GLN A 1177 -2.63 -23.64 -37.69
C GLN A 1177 -2.83 -25.14 -37.36
N HIS A 1178 -2.42 -25.59 -36.18
CA HIS A 1178 -2.47 -27.01 -35.81
C HIS A 1178 -3.71 -27.37 -34.97
N PRO A 1179 -4.43 -28.46 -35.30
CA PRO A 1179 -5.54 -28.95 -34.47
C PRO A 1179 -5.04 -29.34 -33.08
N SER A 1180 -5.73 -28.87 -32.03
CA SER A 1180 -5.43 -29.22 -30.64
C SER A 1180 -6.03 -30.59 -30.32
N LYS A 1181 -5.28 -31.46 -29.64
CA LYS A 1181 -5.85 -32.67 -29.03
C LYS A 1181 -6.49 -32.29 -27.68
N PRO A 1182 -7.66 -32.84 -27.32
CA PRO A 1182 -8.25 -32.60 -26.02
C PRO A 1182 -7.31 -33.07 -24.90
N ALA A 1183 -7.26 -32.33 -23.79
CA ALA A 1183 -6.55 -32.76 -22.60
C ALA A 1183 -7.16 -34.06 -22.06
N PRO A 1184 -6.37 -34.96 -21.45
CA PRO A 1184 -6.93 -36.12 -20.76
C PRO A 1184 -7.88 -35.63 -19.66
N THR A 1185 -9.14 -36.01 -19.72
CA THR A 1185 -10.10 -35.72 -18.65
C THR A 1185 -9.68 -36.50 -17.42
N ALA A 1186 -9.42 -35.79 -16.32
CA ALA A 1186 -9.33 -36.45 -15.02
C ALA A 1186 -10.66 -37.17 -14.77
N PRO A 1187 -10.67 -38.43 -14.30
CA PRO A 1187 -11.91 -39.09 -13.92
C PRO A 1187 -12.61 -38.19 -12.89
N ALA A 1188 -13.91 -37.93 -13.11
CA ALA A 1188 -14.70 -37.14 -12.18
C ALA A 1188 -14.47 -37.68 -10.75
N PRO A 1189 -14.30 -36.80 -9.74
CA PRO A 1189 -14.27 -37.26 -8.35
C PRO A 1189 -15.52 -38.12 -8.15
N ALA A 1190 -15.34 -39.34 -7.63
CA ALA A 1190 -16.43 -40.28 -7.45
C ALA A 1190 -17.60 -39.55 -6.77
N ALA A 1191 -18.72 -39.41 -7.48
CA ALA A 1191 -19.95 -38.93 -6.86
C ALA A 1191 -20.17 -39.80 -5.63
N ALA A 1192 -20.32 -39.18 -4.46
CA ALA A 1192 -20.59 -39.90 -3.22
C ALA A 1192 -21.70 -40.92 -3.51
N THR A 1193 -21.35 -42.20 -3.41
CA THR A 1193 -22.24 -43.32 -3.68
C THR A 1193 -23.55 -43.08 -2.92
N PRO A 1194 -24.73 -43.24 -3.54
CA PRO A 1194 -25.98 -43.23 -2.80
C PRO A 1194 -25.86 -44.29 -1.69
N ALA A 1195 -26.20 -43.91 -0.46
CA ALA A 1195 -26.27 -44.88 0.63
C ALA A 1195 -27.11 -46.09 0.17
N PRO A 1196 -26.67 -47.34 0.44
CA PRO A 1196 -27.40 -48.51 -0.01
C PRO A 1196 -28.82 -48.48 0.54
N LYS A 1197 -29.79 -48.84 -0.30
CA LYS A 1197 -31.20 -48.99 0.10
C LYS A 1197 -31.27 -49.95 1.30
N PRO A 1198 -32.12 -49.67 2.31
CA PRO A 1198 -32.31 -50.62 3.40
C PRO A 1198 -33.03 -51.85 2.86
N GLU A 1199 -32.33 -52.98 2.79
CA GLU A 1199 -32.97 -54.28 2.61
C GLU A 1199 -33.78 -54.64 3.87
N ALA A 1200 -34.92 -55.27 3.63
CA ALA A 1200 -35.92 -55.62 4.62
C ALA A 1200 -35.33 -56.50 5.74
N ALA A 1201 -35.75 -56.18 6.97
CA ALA A 1201 -35.42 -56.93 8.17
C ALA A 1201 -35.82 -58.42 8.05
N ALA A 1202 -34.86 -59.31 8.32
CA ALA A 1202 -35.11 -60.67 8.75
C ALA A 1202 -34.50 -60.86 10.14
N GLU A 1203 -35.28 -61.49 11.02
CA GLU A 1203 -35.13 -61.59 12.47
C GLU A 1203 -33.80 -62.20 12.94
N ALA A 1204 -33.25 -61.65 14.03
CA ALA A 1204 -32.27 -62.31 14.88
C ALA A 1204 -32.84 -62.44 16.32
N PRO A 1205 -32.70 -63.60 16.99
CA PRO A 1205 -33.20 -63.76 18.35
C PRO A 1205 -32.16 -63.37 19.42
N SER A 1206 -32.62 -62.54 20.34
CA SER A 1206 -32.37 -62.48 21.80
C SER A 1206 -30.99 -62.84 22.38
N ALA A 1207 -30.40 -61.92 23.16
CA ALA A 1207 -30.35 -61.93 24.65
C ALA A 1207 -29.40 -60.79 25.18
N PRO A 1208 -29.32 -60.44 26.49
CA PRO A 1208 -29.77 -59.13 26.99
C PRO A 1208 -28.74 -58.26 27.78
N VAL A 1209 -28.87 -56.94 27.60
CA VAL A 1209 -29.08 -55.81 28.57
C VAL A 1209 -28.31 -55.72 29.93
N ALA A 1210 -27.78 -54.48 30.15
CA ALA A 1210 -27.61 -53.70 31.41
C ALA A 1210 -26.41 -54.00 32.34
N ALA A 1211 -25.77 -53.04 33.04
CA ALA A 1211 -25.99 -51.60 33.27
C ALA A 1211 -24.71 -50.95 33.89
N GLN A 1212 -24.55 -49.63 33.70
CA GLN A 1212 -23.74 -48.70 34.52
C GLN A 1212 -24.42 -48.46 35.91
N PRO A 1213 -24.01 -47.60 36.88
CA PRO A 1213 -22.97 -46.53 36.92
C PRO A 1213 -22.22 -46.37 38.28
N GLY A 1214 -21.40 -45.31 38.47
CA GLY A 1214 -21.22 -44.72 39.83
C GLY A 1214 -19.87 -44.10 40.21
N THR A 1215 -19.94 -42.80 40.55
CA THR A 1215 -18.94 -41.77 40.94
C THR A 1215 -18.41 -41.89 42.43
N PRO A 1216 -17.67 -40.92 43.04
CA PRO A 1216 -16.33 -41.16 43.64
C PRO A 1216 -16.19 -41.00 45.19
N ALA A 1217 -14.98 -41.31 45.68
CA ALA A 1217 -14.25 -40.86 46.90
C ALA A 1217 -14.75 -41.16 48.34
N LYS A 1218 -13.88 -41.77 49.19
CA LYS A 1218 -13.40 -41.31 50.53
C LYS A 1218 -12.59 -42.39 51.32
N PRO A 1219 -11.89 -42.05 52.45
CA PRO A 1219 -10.67 -42.69 52.96
C PRO A 1219 -10.88 -43.58 54.22
N SER A 1220 -9.86 -44.36 54.63
CA SER A 1220 -9.48 -44.56 56.06
C SER A 1220 -8.20 -45.40 56.26
N GLU A 1221 -7.57 -45.16 57.40
CA GLU A 1221 -6.30 -45.64 57.94
C GLU A 1221 -6.27 -47.13 58.39
N ASN A 1222 -5.06 -47.70 58.42
CA ASN A 1222 -4.35 -48.32 59.57
C ASN A 1222 -3.65 -49.67 59.27
N ALA A 1223 -2.32 -49.68 59.39
CA ALA A 1223 -1.54 -50.74 60.04
C ALA A 1223 -0.08 -50.28 60.25
N ALA A 1224 0.40 -50.36 61.50
CA ALA A 1224 1.76 -50.04 61.94
C ALA A 1224 2.53 -51.33 62.28
N LEU A 1225 3.87 -51.32 62.10
CA LEU A 1225 4.92 -51.60 63.11
C LEU A 1225 6.24 -52.19 62.55
N GLN A 1226 7.34 -51.47 62.88
CA GLN A 1226 8.64 -51.90 63.44
C GLN A 1226 9.84 -52.44 62.60
N THR A 1227 10.80 -51.52 62.33
CA THR A 1227 12.22 -51.41 62.80
C THR A 1227 13.25 -52.56 62.70
N ALA A 1228 14.42 -52.26 62.09
CA ALA A 1228 15.82 -52.27 62.63
C ALA A 1228 16.77 -51.79 61.48
N GLY A 1229 17.72 -50.84 61.59
CA GLY A 1229 18.81 -50.63 62.56
C GLY A 1229 20.07 -51.35 62.02
N SER A 1230 21.19 -50.71 61.65
CA SER A 1230 21.95 -49.59 62.25
C SER A 1230 22.71 -48.75 61.22
#